data_AF-A0A6C0H4D6-F1
#
_entry.id   AF-A0A6C0H4D6-F1
#
_cell.length_a   1.000
_cell.length_b   1.000
_cell.length_c   1.000
_cell.angle_alpha   90.00
_cell.angle_beta   90.00
_cell.angle_gamma   90.00
#
_symmetry.space_group_name_H-M   'P 1'
#
loop_
_entity.id
_entity.type
_entity.pdbx_description
1 polymer ?
#
loop_
_entity_poly.entity_id
_entity_poly.type
_entity_poly.pdbx_seq_one_letter_code
_entity_poly.pdbx_strand_id
1 'polypeptide(L)'
;MVIVNVNNIDESFSFEFIMYDLDTQKSAITRLAAELNTIPKYLYFPEGIPSLDRLNEQDPITVEDLLVPIISAGKYLDFVDLANKLKGKLDQRGLDLRDDILLPFIAHDSSYTLDGVNPIDILHNLIKQIESENLFEDNSNISLRDLRDFWEKDRLETIRQISKEVNIVLKESNEQKKIFRDFEGIKSKIIATPFEQESVKFEFSLDLTNITVMEIFNHMSLNAEVPFATINNFFKIFKDFNPPKNWEISVDTGIIFKVLQKKSVYGVKDEDYAEGVLTVDGEPGNENISVEMSLFTSENFLQRDEIIDRFLETITGLGVVTIKNVIEKRIKGPFYFPKHTLDKYIFADLVMNNPLFSSMMSIDESEKATNKKESIYIHVHNSKIGELTANLTEKIALRNDSDLRGKDTNETFKFGTTYIRVKIVIAKNIESVNEFKKLLSKLLGVYDQKYQEILDFYRFYIPDFQIDKDKSLLDKTKVKGTKPLTNKDIAPEVFVVGYPLRCANAPTIIDDDDEKAFKEAEDKGLQIMRYPKDNSAFPSRNYVCNKNREARFPGLQKNKFEKNNELVPYLPCCFKKDNNKVGSQSIYRQYFHGEKPKEKAVSTQQDLITTKKFVPPDKYGTLPDNLTKMFEIFDYDEDYVYVRKGVYEANSSFLECVMEGMYRQTGILDVEDRKVYIESERVKLATAANAAACRQEMYDYSIKQIMDIIRDSSLYMEPSLFTSFLEQHFNCNIFVFSRAENNAKLNIPRHIQSYYKNKREANCIFIYEHGGSVADKEKGKRCELIVKWMKSDKHDVYYYYPHVSKVSRGVREVYNKMKQAYALDNQIEDSSILLPIEKAELYEQGFDSYGKCRMLRFKFKGDTVTILTDPLQPFIVKEARNWIATKTLKDTAIKFAKAIKIQLTSQCVRDGYLKELYGIFGGVKVTIPVNDSIPEAGLQEENDRIINITNRSSVMTNYNEYKKLARYITEYMLWLFSKYIHEDDVKTPNVETINNFIEDKIKIDKDFDYGKVSEIFSEDSGVMDDGKLVIKSEETLKRLVYTLRLSLRRFKEKIDKYYKHTIIDKFYVDVTDFDQYPQQVLLHGEDSIDKWNKEKNRENEVHNSVQINLDTPYFFKNEHINKGVIYLVQNTPSLQKAKEIGMEWVKSGFNVDGEATGIDIPSFEFELYRYINSKDIVLYKVEGEPNRFKIRIMGWKLNGVSSFAVLLQL
;
A
#
# COMPACT_ATOMS: atom_id res chain seq x y z
N MET A 1 -16.53 -26.85 -37.07
CA MET A 1 -16.65 -28.20 -37.65
C MET A 1 -15.26 -28.77 -37.72
N VAL A 2 -15.11 -30.03 -37.36
CA VAL A 2 -13.83 -30.75 -37.34
C VAL A 2 -13.93 -31.96 -38.27
N ILE A 3 -12.86 -32.26 -39.01
CA ILE A 3 -12.82 -33.44 -39.88
C ILE A 3 -12.49 -34.66 -39.02
N VAL A 4 -13.33 -35.69 -39.06
CA VAL A 4 -13.05 -36.95 -38.37
C VAL A 4 -12.67 -38.00 -39.40
N ASN A 5 -11.47 -38.55 -39.27
CA ASN A 5 -10.96 -39.67 -40.05
C ASN A 5 -11.21 -40.96 -39.28
N VAL A 6 -12.05 -41.83 -39.83
CA VAL A 6 -12.34 -43.15 -39.28
C VAL A 6 -11.44 -44.16 -39.96
N ASN A 7 -10.60 -44.85 -39.18
CA ASN A 7 -9.68 -45.88 -39.67
C ASN A 7 -10.04 -47.23 -39.06
N ASN A 8 -11.01 -47.93 -39.66
CA ASN A 8 -11.34 -49.29 -39.24
C ASN A 8 -10.46 -50.32 -39.98
N ILE A 9 -10.45 -51.56 -39.49
CA ILE A 9 -9.61 -52.64 -40.03
C ILE A 9 -9.90 -52.92 -41.52
N ASP A 10 -11.14 -52.68 -41.98
CA ASP A 10 -11.61 -53.04 -43.32
C ASP A 10 -12.01 -51.83 -44.20
N GLU A 11 -12.25 -50.64 -43.61
CA GLU A 11 -12.66 -49.43 -44.33
C GLU A 11 -12.15 -48.14 -43.65
N SER A 12 -11.66 -47.19 -44.45
CA SER A 12 -11.31 -45.84 -44.02
C SER A 12 -12.19 -44.80 -44.72
N PHE A 13 -12.78 -43.90 -43.96
CA PHE A 13 -13.58 -42.79 -44.49
C PHE A 13 -13.47 -41.55 -43.59
N SER A 14 -13.86 -40.39 -44.12
CA SER A 14 -13.86 -39.14 -43.36
C SER A 14 -15.22 -38.46 -43.45
N PHE A 15 -15.63 -37.78 -42.39
CA PHE A 15 -16.84 -36.97 -42.38
C PHE A 15 -16.68 -35.70 -41.53
N GLU A 16 -17.53 -34.70 -41.81
CA GLU A 16 -17.55 -33.47 -41.04
C GLU A 16 -18.35 -33.66 -39.75
N PHE A 17 -17.69 -33.46 -38.62
CA PHE A 17 -18.33 -33.49 -37.31
C PHE A 17 -18.61 -32.07 -36.81
N ILE A 18 -19.89 -31.81 -36.51
CA ILE A 18 -20.33 -30.52 -35.98
C ILE A 18 -20.07 -30.48 -34.47
N MET A 19 -19.28 -29.49 -34.06
CA MET A 19 -19.10 -29.09 -32.66
C MET A 19 -20.06 -27.94 -32.34
N TYR A 20 -20.76 -28.06 -31.20
CA TYR A 20 -21.68 -27.06 -30.69
C TYR A 20 -21.06 -26.34 -29.48
N ASP A 21 -21.49 -25.09 -29.23
CA ASP A 21 -21.00 -24.27 -28.10
C ASP A 21 -21.21 -24.90 -26.72
N LEU A 22 -22.12 -25.87 -26.65
CA LEU A 22 -22.54 -26.59 -25.47
C LEU A 22 -21.84 -27.95 -25.28
N ASP A 23 -20.96 -28.34 -26.19
CA ASP A 23 -20.28 -29.63 -26.09
C ASP A 23 -19.29 -29.68 -24.92
N THR A 24 -19.37 -30.77 -24.18
CA THR A 24 -18.31 -31.25 -23.28
C THR A 24 -17.50 -32.32 -24.01
N GLN A 25 -16.30 -32.65 -23.52
CA GLN A 25 -15.53 -33.79 -24.06
C GLN A 25 -16.37 -35.07 -24.08
N LYS A 26 -17.16 -35.31 -23.03
CA LYS A 26 -18.06 -36.47 -22.94
C LYS A 26 -19.18 -36.42 -23.98
N SER A 27 -19.90 -35.32 -24.13
CA SER A 27 -20.99 -35.23 -25.12
C SER A 27 -20.48 -35.32 -26.54
N ALA A 28 -19.32 -34.72 -26.84
CA ALA A 28 -18.69 -34.83 -28.15
C ALA A 28 -18.37 -36.29 -28.50
N ILE A 29 -17.76 -37.04 -27.56
CA ILE A 29 -17.46 -38.47 -27.75
C ILE A 29 -18.74 -39.31 -27.86
N THR A 30 -19.78 -39.04 -27.05
CA THR A 30 -21.08 -39.73 -27.15
C THR A 30 -21.74 -39.50 -28.51
N ARG A 31 -21.75 -38.26 -29.00
CA ARG A 31 -22.29 -37.94 -30.32
C ARG A 31 -21.48 -38.56 -31.44
N LEU A 32 -20.15 -38.59 -31.31
CA LEU A 32 -19.27 -39.26 -32.26
C LEU A 32 -19.55 -40.78 -32.31
N ALA A 33 -19.73 -41.42 -31.16
CA ALA A 33 -20.11 -42.83 -31.08
C ALA A 33 -21.49 -43.08 -31.73
N ALA A 34 -22.44 -42.18 -31.54
CA ALA A 34 -23.76 -42.25 -32.17
C ALA A 34 -23.69 -42.14 -33.71
N GLU A 35 -22.83 -41.26 -34.27
CA GLU A 35 -22.62 -41.18 -35.73
C GLU A 35 -22.04 -42.47 -36.31
N LEU A 36 -21.25 -43.20 -35.52
CA LEU A 36 -20.62 -44.47 -35.90
C LEU A 36 -21.48 -45.71 -35.54
N ASN A 37 -22.67 -45.52 -34.95
CA ASN A 37 -23.53 -46.60 -34.43
C ASN A 37 -22.82 -47.53 -33.42
N THR A 38 -22.01 -46.94 -32.55
CA THR A 38 -21.23 -47.64 -31.53
C THR A 38 -21.44 -47.02 -30.14
N ILE A 39 -20.67 -47.47 -29.15
CA ILE A 39 -20.72 -47.01 -27.77
C ILE A 39 -19.39 -46.34 -27.44
N PRO A 40 -19.34 -45.24 -26.65
CA PRO A 40 -18.12 -44.49 -26.37
C PRO A 40 -16.89 -45.31 -25.94
N LYS A 41 -17.10 -46.44 -25.23
CA LYS A 41 -16.01 -47.32 -24.78
C LYS A 41 -15.26 -48.01 -25.94
N TYR A 42 -15.90 -48.19 -27.09
CA TYR A 42 -15.31 -48.82 -28.27
C TYR A 42 -14.62 -47.82 -29.21
N LEU A 43 -14.61 -46.52 -28.89
CA LEU A 43 -13.88 -45.53 -29.68
C LEU A 43 -12.43 -45.40 -29.21
N TYR A 44 -11.51 -45.84 -30.06
CA TYR A 44 -10.07 -45.71 -29.86
C TYR A 44 -9.50 -44.50 -30.60
N PHE A 45 -8.64 -43.75 -29.94
CA PHE A 45 -7.99 -42.55 -30.49
C PHE A 45 -6.47 -42.76 -30.47
N PRO A 46 -5.82 -42.96 -31.64
CA PRO A 46 -4.38 -43.26 -31.70
C PRO A 46 -3.48 -42.20 -31.02
N GLU A 47 -3.93 -40.95 -31.02
CA GLU A 47 -3.21 -39.81 -30.45
C GLU A 47 -3.65 -39.45 -29.02
N GLY A 48 -4.35 -40.37 -28.36
CA GLY A 48 -4.99 -40.11 -27.07
C GLY A 48 -6.39 -39.52 -27.21
N ILE A 49 -7.18 -39.62 -26.14
CA ILE A 49 -8.55 -39.08 -26.10
C ILE A 49 -8.48 -37.55 -26.30
N PRO A 50 -9.09 -36.98 -27.34
CA PRO A 50 -8.91 -35.58 -27.67
C PRO A 50 -9.53 -34.70 -26.59
N SER A 51 -8.82 -33.65 -26.17
CA SER A 51 -9.37 -32.62 -25.28
C SER A 51 -10.47 -31.83 -26.00
N LEU A 52 -11.30 -31.11 -25.23
CA LEU A 52 -12.34 -30.26 -25.83
C LEU A 52 -11.73 -29.14 -26.69
N ASP A 53 -10.59 -28.60 -26.31
CA ASP A 53 -9.89 -27.56 -27.09
C ASP A 53 -9.42 -28.11 -28.44
N ARG A 54 -8.84 -29.32 -28.44
CA ARG A 54 -8.44 -30.02 -29.67
C ARG A 54 -9.63 -30.37 -30.57
N LEU A 55 -10.78 -30.72 -30.00
CA LEU A 55 -12.02 -30.94 -30.75
C LEU A 55 -12.56 -29.64 -31.40
N ASN A 56 -12.21 -28.48 -30.84
CA ASN A 56 -12.61 -27.17 -31.35
C ASN A 56 -11.62 -26.57 -32.35
N GLU A 57 -10.37 -27.04 -32.34
CA GLU A 57 -9.39 -26.77 -33.40
C GLU A 57 -9.90 -27.37 -34.74
N GLN A 58 -9.59 -26.73 -35.87
CA GLN A 58 -10.01 -27.22 -37.19
C GLN A 58 -9.14 -28.39 -37.68
N ASP A 59 -8.32 -28.97 -36.79
CA ASP A 59 -7.38 -30.02 -37.10
C ASP A 59 -8.08 -31.38 -37.18
N PRO A 60 -7.77 -32.23 -38.18
CA PRO A 60 -8.41 -33.53 -38.31
C PRO A 60 -8.15 -34.45 -37.11
N ILE A 61 -9.17 -35.20 -36.70
CA ILE A 61 -9.08 -36.18 -35.60
C ILE A 61 -9.21 -37.58 -36.17
N THR A 62 -8.28 -38.46 -35.77
CA THR A 62 -8.33 -39.89 -36.13
C THR A 62 -9.01 -40.70 -35.04
N VAL A 63 -9.99 -41.51 -35.41
CA VAL A 63 -10.71 -42.41 -34.51
C VAL A 63 -10.86 -43.78 -35.16
N GLU A 64 -10.88 -44.82 -34.34
CA GLU A 64 -11.19 -46.19 -34.76
C GLU A 64 -12.37 -46.71 -33.94
N ASP A 65 -13.34 -47.33 -34.60
CA ASP A 65 -14.46 -48.01 -33.93
C ASP A 65 -14.12 -49.48 -33.76
N LEU A 66 -13.80 -49.87 -32.52
CA LEU A 66 -13.41 -51.23 -32.19
C LEU A 66 -14.61 -52.18 -32.20
N LEU A 67 -15.84 -51.69 -32.09
CA LEU A 67 -17.04 -52.55 -32.06
C LEU A 67 -17.31 -53.15 -33.44
N VAL A 68 -17.15 -52.35 -34.50
CA VAL A 68 -17.37 -52.78 -35.89
C VAL A 68 -16.62 -54.07 -36.21
N PRO A 69 -15.28 -54.14 -36.10
CA PRO A 69 -14.55 -55.37 -36.41
C PRO A 69 -14.87 -56.51 -35.44
N ILE A 70 -15.34 -56.25 -34.21
CA ILE A 70 -15.75 -57.31 -33.26
C ILE A 70 -17.05 -57.98 -33.72
N ILE A 71 -18.03 -57.20 -34.18
CA ILE A 71 -19.34 -57.72 -34.59
C ILE A 71 -19.40 -58.14 -36.07
N SER A 72 -18.45 -57.68 -36.90
CA SER A 72 -18.35 -58.03 -38.33
C SER A 72 -17.32 -59.13 -38.63
N ALA A 73 -16.49 -59.52 -37.66
CA ALA A 73 -15.34 -60.42 -37.85
C ALA A 73 -15.68 -61.77 -38.48
N GLY A 74 -16.86 -62.31 -38.17
CA GLY A 74 -17.36 -63.62 -38.61
C GLY A 74 -17.49 -63.80 -40.13
N LYS A 75 -17.16 -62.77 -40.92
CA LYS A 75 -17.07 -62.84 -42.39
C LYS A 75 -15.64 -62.93 -42.95
N TYR A 76 -14.59 -62.47 -42.24
CA TYR A 76 -13.26 -62.30 -42.85
C TYR A 76 -12.02 -62.47 -41.93
N LEU A 77 -12.13 -62.59 -40.61
CA LEU A 77 -10.99 -62.66 -39.66
C LEU A 77 -11.19 -63.67 -38.52
N ASP A 78 -10.15 -64.41 -38.14
CA ASP A 78 -10.14 -65.27 -36.93
C ASP A 78 -9.95 -64.41 -35.66
N PHE A 79 -10.46 -64.88 -34.51
CA PHE A 79 -10.44 -64.15 -33.24
C PHE A 79 -9.02 -63.83 -32.78
N VAL A 80 -8.06 -64.75 -32.97
CA VAL A 80 -6.66 -64.53 -32.57
C VAL A 80 -6.07 -63.33 -33.31
N ASP A 81 -6.31 -63.23 -34.62
CA ASP A 81 -5.84 -62.11 -35.44
C ASP A 81 -6.49 -60.79 -35.01
N LEU A 82 -7.79 -60.83 -34.68
CA LEU A 82 -8.50 -59.67 -34.14
C LEU A 82 -7.94 -59.26 -32.77
N ALA A 83 -7.79 -60.19 -31.84
CA ALA A 83 -7.27 -59.95 -30.50
C ALA A 83 -5.87 -59.36 -30.54
N ASN A 84 -4.97 -59.89 -31.37
CA ASN A 84 -3.62 -59.37 -31.55
C ASN A 84 -3.60 -57.94 -32.12
N LYS A 85 -4.50 -57.62 -33.07
CA LYS A 85 -4.65 -56.25 -33.61
C LYS A 85 -5.21 -55.26 -32.59
N LEU A 86 -6.02 -55.73 -31.63
CA LEU A 86 -6.66 -54.91 -30.61
C LEU A 86 -5.86 -54.81 -29.30
N LYS A 87 -4.93 -55.75 -29.03
CA LYS A 87 -4.21 -55.87 -27.74
C LYS A 87 -3.58 -54.56 -27.25
N GLY A 88 -2.95 -53.79 -28.12
CA GLY A 88 -2.34 -52.49 -27.78
C GLY A 88 -3.32 -51.31 -27.65
N LYS A 89 -4.62 -51.53 -27.87
CA LYS A 89 -5.67 -50.50 -27.91
C LYS A 89 -6.63 -50.56 -26.71
N LEU A 90 -6.69 -51.69 -25.99
CA LEU A 90 -7.66 -51.96 -24.93
C LEU A 90 -7.47 -51.06 -23.70
N ASP A 91 -6.21 -50.73 -23.36
CA ASP A 91 -5.86 -49.99 -22.15
C ASP A 91 -6.44 -48.56 -22.12
N GLN A 92 -6.53 -47.88 -23.27
CA GLN A 92 -6.99 -46.48 -23.34
C GLN A 92 -8.44 -46.31 -22.83
N ARG A 93 -9.27 -47.34 -23.02
CA ARG A 93 -10.69 -47.32 -22.65
C ARG A 93 -11.05 -48.30 -21.54
N GLY A 94 -10.07 -49.06 -21.03
CA GLY A 94 -10.27 -50.07 -19.99
C GLY A 94 -11.19 -51.20 -20.46
N LEU A 95 -11.04 -51.66 -21.71
CA LEU A 95 -11.82 -52.77 -22.25
C LEU A 95 -11.25 -54.11 -21.78
N ASP A 96 -12.11 -55.02 -21.34
CA ASP A 96 -11.73 -56.38 -20.98
C ASP A 96 -11.72 -57.29 -22.20
N LEU A 97 -10.62 -58.01 -22.44
CA LEU A 97 -10.46 -58.87 -23.61
C LEU A 97 -11.50 -60.01 -23.65
N ARG A 98 -11.98 -60.48 -22.50
CA ARG A 98 -13.01 -61.53 -22.42
C ARG A 98 -14.39 -60.92 -22.59
N ASP A 99 -14.76 -59.99 -21.72
CA ASP A 99 -16.15 -59.55 -21.59
C ASP A 99 -16.54 -58.51 -22.66
N ASP A 100 -15.61 -57.65 -23.10
CA ASP A 100 -15.88 -56.59 -24.07
C ASP A 100 -15.51 -56.96 -25.52
N ILE A 101 -14.66 -57.98 -25.73
CA ILE A 101 -14.14 -58.37 -27.05
C ILE A 101 -14.56 -59.81 -27.42
N LEU A 102 -14.14 -60.83 -26.65
CA LEU A 102 -14.39 -62.25 -26.97
C LEU A 102 -15.88 -62.62 -26.94
N LEU A 103 -16.60 -62.27 -25.87
CA LEU A 103 -18.02 -62.62 -25.76
C LEU A 103 -18.88 -61.93 -26.83
N PRO A 104 -18.71 -60.62 -27.12
CA PRO A 104 -19.38 -59.98 -28.25
C PRO A 104 -19.00 -60.56 -29.62
N PHE A 105 -17.73 -60.91 -29.85
CA PHE A 105 -17.27 -61.59 -31.07
C PHE A 105 -18.01 -62.91 -31.28
N ILE A 106 -18.02 -63.78 -30.25
CA ILE A 106 -18.72 -65.06 -30.30
C ILE A 106 -20.22 -64.83 -30.53
N ALA A 107 -20.83 -63.86 -29.83
CA ALA A 107 -22.26 -63.64 -29.94
C ALA A 107 -22.71 -63.25 -31.37
N HIS A 108 -21.90 -62.45 -32.07
CA HIS A 108 -22.22 -61.88 -33.39
C HIS A 108 -21.67 -62.67 -34.59
N ASP A 109 -20.75 -63.61 -34.39
CA ASP A 109 -20.19 -64.39 -35.49
C ASP A 109 -21.23 -65.37 -36.09
N SER A 110 -21.48 -65.20 -37.40
CA SER A 110 -22.40 -66.01 -38.19
C SER A 110 -21.92 -67.45 -38.47
N SER A 111 -20.61 -67.72 -38.35
CA SER A 111 -20.00 -69.03 -38.59
C SER A 111 -20.56 -70.11 -37.64
N TYR A 112 -20.95 -69.71 -36.44
CA TYR A 112 -21.56 -70.56 -35.41
C TYR A 112 -23.07 -70.79 -35.61
N THR A 113 -23.67 -70.24 -36.68
CA THR A 113 -25.11 -70.35 -36.99
C THR A 113 -25.41 -71.02 -38.33
N LEU A 114 -24.39 -71.57 -39.01
CA LEU A 114 -24.52 -72.25 -40.29
C LEU A 114 -25.14 -73.66 -40.13
N ASP A 115 -26.10 -73.99 -40.99
CA ASP A 115 -26.75 -75.31 -41.01
C ASP A 115 -25.73 -76.44 -41.23
N GLY A 116 -25.69 -77.39 -40.31
CA GLY A 116 -24.84 -78.58 -40.40
C GLY A 116 -23.48 -78.49 -39.69
N VAL A 117 -23.18 -77.39 -39.00
CA VAL A 117 -21.98 -77.26 -38.16
C VAL A 117 -22.37 -77.26 -36.67
N ASN A 118 -21.72 -78.08 -35.86
CA ASN A 118 -21.93 -78.10 -34.42
C ASN A 118 -21.17 -76.91 -33.77
N PRO A 119 -21.85 -75.93 -33.16
CA PRO A 119 -21.20 -74.75 -32.59
C PRO A 119 -20.16 -75.10 -31.51
N ILE A 120 -20.36 -76.24 -30.82
CA ILE A 120 -19.44 -76.74 -29.78
C ILE A 120 -18.07 -77.08 -30.37
N ASP A 121 -18.02 -77.62 -31.59
CA ASP A 121 -16.76 -78.01 -32.24
C ASP A 121 -15.96 -76.77 -32.68
N ILE A 122 -16.65 -75.70 -33.11
CA ILE A 122 -16.01 -74.42 -33.45
C ILE A 122 -15.51 -73.72 -32.17
N LEU A 123 -16.31 -73.69 -31.10
CA LEU A 123 -15.88 -73.12 -29.81
C LEU A 123 -14.69 -73.88 -29.21
N HIS A 124 -14.63 -75.20 -29.38
CA HIS A 124 -13.50 -76.02 -28.95
C HIS A 124 -12.21 -75.70 -29.72
N ASN A 125 -12.31 -75.42 -31.02
CA ASN A 125 -11.17 -74.99 -31.82
C ASN A 125 -10.71 -73.58 -31.45
N LEU A 126 -11.65 -72.65 -31.21
CA LEU A 126 -11.35 -71.29 -30.77
C LEU A 126 -10.59 -71.29 -29.42
N ILE A 127 -11.02 -72.11 -28.44
CA ILE A 127 -10.32 -72.22 -27.15
C ILE A 127 -8.88 -72.71 -27.37
N LYS A 128 -8.67 -73.74 -28.20
CA LYS A 128 -7.31 -74.24 -28.50
C LYS A 128 -6.43 -73.17 -29.14
N GLN A 129 -7.00 -72.35 -30.03
CA GLN A 129 -6.28 -71.24 -30.65
C GLN A 129 -5.92 -70.16 -29.62
N ILE A 130 -6.85 -69.78 -28.75
CA ILE A 130 -6.62 -68.83 -27.66
C ILE A 130 -5.54 -69.32 -26.69
N GLU A 131 -5.57 -70.61 -26.31
CA GLU A 131 -4.58 -71.25 -25.44
C GLU A 131 -3.19 -71.29 -26.10
N SER A 132 -3.11 -71.57 -27.40
CA SER A 132 -1.83 -71.65 -28.12
C SER A 132 -1.10 -70.31 -28.25
N GLU A 133 -1.85 -69.21 -28.24
CA GLU A 133 -1.34 -67.83 -28.43
C GLU A 133 -1.19 -67.07 -27.11
N ASN A 134 -1.50 -67.72 -25.98
CA ASN A 134 -1.37 -67.18 -24.62
C ASN A 134 -2.00 -65.78 -24.45
N LEU A 135 -3.23 -65.61 -24.96
CA LEU A 135 -3.90 -64.30 -25.04
C LEU A 135 -4.38 -63.77 -23.68
N PHE A 136 -4.51 -64.61 -22.65
CA PHE A 136 -4.98 -64.24 -21.31
C PHE A 136 -3.90 -64.54 -20.26
N GLU A 137 -3.54 -63.55 -19.44
CA GLU A 137 -2.54 -63.71 -18.37
C GLU A 137 -3.15 -64.43 -17.15
N ASP A 138 -2.63 -65.63 -16.84
CA ASP A 138 -2.84 -66.48 -15.65
C ASP A 138 -3.93 -66.04 -14.63
N ASN A 139 -5.22 -66.25 -14.98
CA ASN A 139 -6.31 -66.73 -14.09
C ASN A 139 -7.73 -66.68 -14.71
N SER A 140 -7.92 -66.24 -15.97
CA SER A 140 -9.19 -66.39 -16.67
C SER A 140 -9.20 -67.67 -17.52
N ASN A 141 -9.29 -68.84 -16.88
CA ASN A 141 -9.51 -70.09 -17.60
C ASN A 141 -10.89 -70.05 -18.28
N ILE A 142 -10.94 -69.61 -19.53
CA ILE A 142 -12.14 -69.69 -20.36
C ILE A 142 -12.36 -71.17 -20.67
N SER A 143 -13.23 -71.84 -19.92
CA SER A 143 -13.50 -73.25 -20.18
C SER A 143 -14.51 -73.42 -21.31
N LEU A 144 -14.46 -74.57 -22.00
CA LEU A 144 -15.49 -74.95 -22.98
C LEU A 144 -16.90 -74.92 -22.36
N ARG A 145 -16.99 -75.19 -21.06
CA ARG A 145 -18.24 -75.11 -20.32
C ARG A 145 -18.74 -73.67 -20.21
N ASP A 146 -17.87 -72.72 -19.92
CA ASP A 146 -18.24 -71.30 -19.78
C ASP A 146 -18.69 -70.69 -21.11
N LEU A 147 -17.97 -70.96 -22.21
CA LEU A 147 -18.38 -70.49 -23.54
C LEU A 147 -19.65 -71.19 -24.04
N ARG A 148 -19.85 -72.46 -23.68
CA ARG A 148 -21.07 -73.19 -24.01
C ARG A 148 -22.26 -72.68 -23.22
N ASP A 149 -22.11 -72.46 -21.92
CA ASP A 149 -23.15 -71.87 -21.07
C ASP A 149 -23.52 -70.46 -21.60
N PHE A 150 -22.52 -69.66 -21.95
CA PHE A 150 -22.71 -68.37 -22.63
C PHE A 150 -23.48 -68.51 -23.96
N TRP A 151 -23.05 -69.42 -24.84
CA TRP A 151 -23.68 -69.64 -26.15
C TRP A 151 -25.15 -70.06 -26.03
N GLU A 152 -25.46 -70.98 -25.11
CA GLU A 152 -26.80 -71.53 -24.91
C GLU A 152 -27.73 -70.58 -24.15
N LYS A 153 -27.21 -69.75 -23.23
CA LYS A 153 -28.04 -68.96 -22.29
C LYS A 153 -27.93 -67.45 -22.46
N ASP A 154 -26.71 -66.93 -22.67
CA ASP A 154 -26.41 -65.50 -22.51
C ASP A 154 -26.17 -64.77 -23.85
N ARG A 155 -25.89 -65.50 -24.94
CA ARG A 155 -25.63 -64.93 -26.28
C ARG A 155 -26.67 -63.92 -26.74
N LEU A 156 -27.96 -64.30 -26.67
CA LEU A 156 -29.05 -63.41 -27.12
C LEU A 156 -29.16 -62.19 -26.21
N GLU A 157 -28.79 -62.31 -24.94
CA GLU A 157 -28.77 -61.19 -24.01
C GLU A 157 -27.61 -60.24 -24.31
N THR A 158 -26.41 -60.74 -24.62
CA THR A 158 -25.27 -59.90 -25.05
C THR A 158 -25.58 -59.10 -26.32
N ILE A 159 -26.15 -59.74 -27.35
CA ILE A 159 -26.57 -59.04 -28.60
C ILE A 159 -27.60 -57.95 -28.27
N ARG A 160 -28.60 -58.28 -27.45
CA ARG A 160 -29.63 -57.32 -27.02
C ARG A 160 -29.05 -56.19 -26.20
N GLN A 161 -28.10 -56.47 -25.31
CA GLN A 161 -27.47 -55.48 -24.45
C GLN A 161 -26.64 -54.49 -25.26
N ILE A 162 -25.78 -54.95 -26.16
CA ILE A 162 -25.01 -54.08 -27.06
C ILE A 162 -25.96 -53.24 -27.92
N SER A 163 -26.97 -53.86 -28.53
CA SER A 163 -27.97 -53.14 -29.33
C SER A 163 -28.74 -52.12 -28.51
N LYS A 164 -29.08 -52.44 -27.25
CA LYS A 164 -29.75 -51.54 -26.32
C LYS A 164 -28.85 -50.37 -25.94
N GLU A 165 -27.57 -50.61 -25.65
CA GLU A 165 -26.60 -49.57 -25.31
C GLU A 165 -26.34 -48.62 -26.49
N VAL A 166 -26.19 -49.14 -27.71
CA VAL A 166 -26.11 -48.32 -28.93
C VAL A 166 -27.37 -47.47 -29.12
N ASN A 167 -28.56 -48.06 -28.92
CA ASN A 167 -29.83 -47.31 -29.00
C ASN A 167 -29.95 -46.23 -27.91
N ILE A 168 -29.42 -46.49 -26.70
CA ILE A 168 -29.35 -45.49 -25.63
C ILE A 168 -28.45 -44.33 -26.08
N VAL A 169 -27.25 -44.62 -26.60
CA VAL A 169 -26.31 -43.61 -27.11
C VAL A 169 -26.90 -42.79 -28.24
N LEU A 170 -27.59 -43.42 -29.19
CA LEU A 170 -28.31 -42.75 -30.28
C LEU A 170 -29.41 -41.82 -29.74
N LYS A 171 -30.18 -42.29 -28.75
CA LYS A 171 -31.23 -41.49 -28.11
C LYS A 171 -30.63 -40.28 -27.37
N GLU A 172 -29.59 -40.51 -26.56
CA GLU A 172 -28.87 -39.46 -25.83
C GLU A 172 -28.29 -38.41 -26.78
N SER A 173 -27.64 -38.83 -27.87
CA SER A 173 -27.08 -37.95 -28.90
C SER A 173 -28.16 -37.10 -29.57
N ASN A 174 -29.32 -37.69 -29.90
CA ASN A 174 -30.44 -36.96 -30.49
C ASN A 174 -31.06 -35.95 -29.53
N GLU A 175 -31.20 -36.30 -28.25
CA GLU A 175 -31.66 -35.37 -27.20
C GLU A 175 -30.68 -34.21 -27.03
N GLN A 176 -29.36 -34.48 -27.01
CA GLN A 176 -28.32 -33.45 -26.95
C GLN A 176 -28.35 -32.52 -28.18
N LYS A 177 -28.38 -33.08 -29.41
CA LYS A 177 -28.47 -32.30 -30.65
C LYS A 177 -29.70 -31.40 -30.68
N LYS A 178 -30.83 -31.88 -30.13
CA LYS A 178 -32.05 -31.07 -30.00
C LYS A 178 -31.80 -29.88 -29.07
N ILE A 179 -31.27 -30.11 -27.88
CA ILE A 179 -30.94 -29.05 -26.91
C ILE A 179 -29.99 -28.01 -27.52
N PHE A 180 -28.97 -28.46 -28.26
CA PHE A 180 -27.99 -27.56 -28.87
C PHE A 180 -28.59 -26.70 -29.97
N ARG A 181 -29.43 -27.28 -30.85
CA ARG A 181 -30.14 -26.53 -31.88
C ARG A 181 -31.15 -25.54 -31.28
N ASP A 182 -31.84 -25.96 -30.23
CA ASP A 182 -32.77 -25.09 -29.50
C ASP A 182 -32.00 -23.90 -28.90
N PHE A 183 -30.79 -24.12 -28.38
CA PHE A 183 -29.93 -23.05 -27.87
C PHE A 183 -29.43 -22.06 -28.94
N GLU A 184 -28.95 -22.57 -30.08
CA GLU A 184 -28.50 -21.75 -31.20
C GLU A 184 -29.63 -20.90 -31.79
N GLY A 185 -30.87 -21.41 -31.76
CA GLY A 185 -32.07 -20.72 -32.21
C GLY A 185 -32.51 -19.55 -31.31
N ILE A 186 -31.98 -19.43 -30.09
CA ILE A 186 -32.33 -18.35 -29.17
C ILE A 186 -31.66 -17.04 -29.62
N LYS A 187 -32.47 -16.13 -30.16
CA LYS A 187 -32.04 -14.75 -30.42
C LYS A 187 -31.89 -14.01 -29.09
N SER A 188 -30.69 -13.51 -28.81
CA SER A 188 -30.46 -12.63 -27.67
C SER A 188 -31.23 -11.33 -27.86
N LYS A 189 -32.30 -11.13 -27.07
CA LYS A 189 -33.08 -9.88 -27.03
C LYS A 189 -32.75 -9.02 -25.80
N ILE A 190 -31.99 -9.57 -24.85
CA ILE A 190 -31.63 -8.92 -23.60
C ILE A 190 -30.34 -8.14 -23.80
N ILE A 191 -30.38 -6.83 -23.56
CA ILE A 191 -29.24 -5.92 -23.77
C ILE A 191 -28.49 -5.73 -22.45
N ALA A 192 -27.20 -6.06 -22.44
CA ALA A 192 -26.29 -5.76 -21.36
C ALA A 192 -25.59 -4.40 -21.58
N THR A 193 -25.27 -3.71 -20.49
CA THR A 193 -24.38 -2.52 -20.52
C THR A 193 -22.92 -2.89 -20.85
N PRO A 194 -22.08 -1.93 -21.26
CA PRO A 194 -20.63 -2.14 -21.36
C PRO A 194 -20.00 -2.63 -20.05
N PHE A 195 -18.88 -3.34 -20.14
CA PHE A 195 -18.13 -3.78 -18.96
C PHE A 195 -17.31 -2.63 -18.39
N GLU A 196 -17.43 -2.39 -17.08
CA GLU A 196 -16.69 -1.36 -16.36
C GLU A 196 -15.50 -2.01 -15.65
N GLN A 197 -14.30 -1.87 -16.20
CA GLN A 197 -13.09 -2.42 -15.56
C GLN A 197 -12.77 -1.62 -14.29
N GLU A 198 -12.79 -2.29 -13.13
CA GLU A 198 -12.46 -1.71 -11.82
C GLU A 198 -10.96 -1.85 -11.52
N SER A 199 -10.40 -3.03 -11.82
CA SER A 199 -8.99 -3.32 -11.54
C SER A 199 -8.42 -4.36 -12.50
N VAL A 200 -7.11 -4.29 -12.70
CA VAL A 200 -6.31 -5.26 -13.47
C VAL A 200 -5.21 -5.82 -12.57
N LYS A 201 -5.01 -7.12 -12.65
CA LYS A 201 -3.86 -7.81 -12.09
C LYS A 201 -2.93 -8.19 -13.22
N PHE A 202 -1.67 -7.78 -13.13
CA PHE A 202 -0.66 -8.04 -14.15
C PHE A 202 0.63 -8.56 -13.51
N GLU A 203 1.39 -9.28 -14.31
CA GLU A 203 2.71 -9.81 -13.97
C GLU A 203 3.72 -9.31 -15.00
N PHE A 204 4.91 -8.94 -14.56
CA PHE A 204 6.01 -8.59 -15.45
C PHE A 204 7.30 -9.21 -14.94
N SER A 205 8.26 -9.48 -15.84
CA SER A 205 9.55 -10.04 -15.46
C SER A 205 10.69 -9.05 -15.65
N LEU A 206 11.65 -9.09 -14.73
CA LEU A 206 12.83 -8.22 -14.72
C LEU A 206 13.99 -8.87 -15.48
N ASP A 207 14.75 -8.06 -16.22
CA ASP A 207 15.99 -8.47 -16.87
C ASP A 207 17.17 -8.41 -15.90
N LEU A 208 17.20 -9.37 -14.98
CA LEU A 208 18.27 -9.58 -14.03
C LEU A 208 18.61 -11.09 -13.99
N THR A 209 19.85 -11.42 -13.67
CA THR A 209 20.37 -12.80 -13.58
C THR A 209 21.42 -12.88 -12.48
N ASN A 210 21.67 -14.07 -11.92
CA ASN A 210 22.63 -14.30 -10.83
C ASN A 210 22.32 -13.44 -9.60
N ILE A 211 21.05 -13.34 -9.22
CA ILE A 211 20.61 -12.50 -8.10
C ILE A 211 19.52 -13.19 -7.29
N THR A 212 19.59 -13.04 -5.97
CA THR A 212 18.59 -13.61 -5.07
C THR A 212 17.50 -12.60 -4.70
N VAL A 213 16.38 -13.11 -4.20
CA VAL A 213 15.30 -12.28 -3.67
C VAL A 213 15.76 -11.40 -2.50
N MET A 214 16.65 -11.91 -1.65
CA MET A 214 17.20 -11.17 -0.50
C MET A 214 18.17 -10.08 -0.93
N GLU A 215 18.94 -10.30 -2.00
CA GLU A 215 19.84 -9.31 -2.59
C GLU A 215 19.05 -8.17 -3.27
N ILE A 216 17.95 -8.50 -3.97
CA ILE A 216 17.00 -7.48 -4.47
C ILE A 216 16.45 -6.68 -3.29
N PHE A 217 15.95 -7.35 -2.24
CA PHE A 217 15.44 -6.68 -1.06
C PHE A 217 16.51 -5.77 -0.45
N ASN A 218 17.76 -6.20 -0.34
CA ASN A 218 18.88 -5.38 0.14
C ASN A 218 19.05 -4.09 -0.67
N HIS A 219 18.98 -4.17 -1.99
CA HIS A 219 19.14 -3.03 -2.90
C HIS A 219 17.89 -2.15 -3.09
N MET A 220 16.77 -2.50 -2.47
CA MET A 220 15.60 -1.63 -2.39
C MET A 220 15.83 -0.46 -1.42
N SER A 221 15.75 0.74 -1.97
CA SER A 221 15.73 2.03 -1.28
C SER A 221 14.31 2.60 -1.35
N LEU A 222 13.60 2.55 -0.23
CA LEU A 222 12.22 3.02 -0.13
C LEU A 222 12.12 4.55 -0.21
N ASN A 223 10.96 5.01 -0.65
CA ASN A 223 10.64 6.44 -0.79
C ASN A 223 9.16 6.68 -0.40
N ALA A 224 8.66 7.92 -0.56
CA ALA A 224 7.28 8.25 -0.19
C ALA A 224 6.21 7.54 -1.03
N GLU A 225 6.54 7.14 -2.26
CA GLU A 225 5.64 6.47 -3.20
C GLU A 225 5.64 4.95 -2.99
N VAL A 226 6.77 4.38 -2.59
CA VAL A 226 6.92 2.98 -2.17
C VAL A 226 7.46 2.93 -0.74
N PRO A 227 6.61 3.16 0.27
CA PRO A 227 7.07 3.40 1.64
C PRO A 227 7.29 2.14 2.46
N PHE A 228 6.98 0.96 1.93
CA PHE A 228 7.01 -0.28 2.67
C PHE A 228 7.40 -1.48 1.80
N ALA A 229 8.29 -2.34 2.32
CA ALA A 229 8.62 -3.64 1.76
C ALA A 229 8.95 -4.64 2.87
N THR A 230 8.64 -5.92 2.67
CA THR A 230 8.90 -6.98 3.65
C THR A 230 9.21 -8.33 3.01
N ILE A 231 10.08 -9.10 3.66
CA ILE A 231 10.45 -10.47 3.34
C ILE A 231 11.02 -11.15 4.59
N ASN A 232 10.71 -12.44 4.82
CA ASN A 232 11.29 -13.24 5.91
C ASN A 232 11.37 -12.51 7.27
N ASN A 233 10.26 -11.85 7.67
CA ASN A 233 10.13 -11.03 8.88
C ASN A 233 11.07 -9.83 8.99
N PHE A 234 11.77 -9.47 7.92
CA PHE A 234 12.44 -8.19 7.76
C PHE A 234 11.46 -7.17 7.17
N PHE A 235 11.48 -5.97 7.72
CA PHE A 235 10.61 -4.87 7.31
C PHE A 235 11.45 -3.65 6.98
N LYS A 236 11.38 -3.18 5.74
CA LYS A 236 11.85 -1.85 5.35
C LYS A 236 10.67 -0.90 5.42
N ILE A 237 10.84 0.19 6.16
CA ILE A 237 9.82 1.23 6.33
C ILE A 237 10.46 2.58 6.03
N PHE A 238 9.87 3.35 5.12
CA PHE A 238 10.27 4.73 4.90
C PHE A 238 10.04 5.55 6.17
N LYS A 239 11.05 6.31 6.62
CA LYS A 239 11.07 6.92 7.95
C LYS A 239 9.89 7.84 8.24
N ASP A 240 9.32 8.49 7.23
CA ASP A 240 8.17 9.40 7.41
C ASP A 240 6.81 8.73 7.22
N PHE A 241 6.79 7.42 7.03
CA PHE A 241 5.58 6.64 6.86
C PHE A 241 5.23 5.86 8.13
N ASN A 242 3.95 5.85 8.48
CA ASN A 242 3.40 5.04 9.56
C ASN A 242 2.59 3.88 8.96
N PRO A 243 3.18 2.68 8.84
CA PRO A 243 2.50 1.56 8.22
C PRO A 243 1.28 1.11 9.04
N PRO A 244 0.13 0.86 8.38
CA PRO A 244 -1.02 0.22 8.99
C PRO A 244 -0.69 -1.16 9.56
N LYS A 245 -1.32 -1.54 10.68
CA LYS A 245 -1.05 -2.81 11.37
C LYS A 245 -1.31 -4.04 10.48
N ASN A 246 -2.24 -3.97 9.54
CA ASN A 246 -2.53 -5.07 8.62
C ASN A 246 -1.43 -5.29 7.54
N TRP A 247 -0.37 -4.50 7.53
CA TRP A 247 0.77 -4.67 6.61
C TRP A 247 1.91 -5.51 7.21
N GLU A 248 1.76 -6.03 8.43
CA GLU A 248 2.74 -6.89 9.14
C GLU A 248 2.92 -8.28 8.51
N ILE A 249 2.23 -8.58 7.42
CA ILE A 249 2.28 -9.88 6.75
C ILE A 249 3.58 -9.98 5.95
N SER A 250 4.43 -10.94 6.32
CA SER A 250 5.65 -11.31 5.60
C SER A 250 5.53 -12.72 5.03
N VAL A 251 6.24 -12.97 3.92
CA VAL A 251 6.42 -14.31 3.33
C VAL A 251 7.90 -14.60 3.16
N ASP A 252 8.26 -15.88 3.13
CA ASP A 252 9.67 -16.31 3.11
C ASP A 252 10.24 -16.34 1.69
N THR A 253 9.37 -16.47 0.68
CA THR A 253 9.76 -16.76 -0.71
C THR A 253 9.65 -15.55 -1.65
N GLY A 254 9.28 -14.38 -1.16
CA GLY A 254 9.02 -13.20 -1.99
C GLY A 254 9.02 -11.89 -1.21
N ILE A 255 9.25 -10.79 -1.92
CA ILE A 255 9.15 -9.44 -1.35
C ILE A 255 7.72 -8.95 -1.54
N ILE A 256 7.04 -8.65 -0.44
CA ILE A 256 5.77 -7.92 -0.48
C ILE A 256 6.10 -6.44 -0.35
N PHE A 257 5.62 -5.61 -1.26
CA PHE A 257 5.83 -4.16 -1.24
C PHE A 257 4.54 -3.39 -1.52
N LYS A 258 4.52 -2.11 -1.15
CA LYS A 258 3.34 -1.25 -1.24
C LYS A 258 3.65 -0.04 -2.11
N VAL A 259 2.92 0.14 -3.21
CA VAL A 259 3.15 1.23 -4.18
C VAL A 259 1.94 2.14 -4.25
N LEU A 260 2.14 3.44 -4.10
CA LEU A 260 1.10 4.43 -4.27
C LEU A 260 0.62 4.43 -5.72
N GLN A 261 -0.66 4.15 -5.93
CA GLN A 261 -1.25 4.14 -7.28
C GLN A 261 -1.89 5.48 -7.66
N LYS A 262 -2.06 6.43 -6.71
CA LYS A 262 -2.58 7.77 -7.03
C LYS A 262 -1.52 8.63 -7.72
N LYS A 263 -1.96 9.46 -8.66
CA LYS A 263 -1.10 10.50 -9.27
C LYS A 263 -0.61 11.55 -8.25
N SER A 264 -1.41 11.84 -7.22
CA SER A 264 -1.10 12.83 -6.19
C SER A 264 -0.85 12.18 -4.83
N VAL A 265 0.17 12.67 -4.13
CA VAL A 265 0.51 12.28 -2.74
C VAL A 265 -0.34 12.98 -1.68
N TYR A 266 -1.27 13.86 -2.08
CA TYR A 266 -2.13 14.59 -1.13
C TYR A 266 -3.42 13.82 -0.78
N GLY A 267 -3.71 13.70 0.52
CA GLY A 267 -4.93 13.05 1.00
C GLY A 267 -4.98 11.55 0.72
N VAL A 268 -3.81 10.93 0.69
CA VAL A 268 -3.60 9.49 0.52
C VAL A 268 -4.19 8.74 1.71
N LYS A 269 -4.86 7.64 1.42
CA LYS A 269 -5.36 6.65 2.36
C LYS A 269 -4.65 5.33 2.13
N ASP A 270 -4.73 4.43 3.10
CA ASP A 270 -4.12 3.09 3.02
C ASP A 270 -4.62 2.29 1.80
N GLU A 271 -5.88 2.48 1.41
CA GLU A 271 -6.53 1.88 0.23
C GLU A 271 -5.94 2.36 -1.12
N ASP A 272 -5.23 3.48 -1.11
CA ASP A 272 -4.58 4.06 -2.30
C ASP A 272 -3.22 3.41 -2.58
N TYR A 273 -2.76 2.44 -1.78
CA TYR A 273 -1.55 1.67 -2.04
C TYR A 273 -1.89 0.31 -2.65
N ALA A 274 -1.33 0.05 -3.82
CA ALA A 274 -1.32 -1.26 -4.45
C ALA A 274 -0.31 -2.18 -3.75
N GLU A 275 -0.68 -3.44 -3.56
CA GLU A 275 0.26 -4.48 -3.15
C GLU A 275 0.93 -5.09 -4.37
N GLY A 276 2.26 -5.22 -4.30
CA GLY A 276 3.05 -5.97 -5.25
C GLY A 276 3.80 -7.10 -4.56
N VAL A 277 4.00 -8.19 -5.28
CA VAL A 277 4.79 -9.35 -4.83
C VAL A 277 5.88 -9.60 -5.86
N LEU A 278 7.14 -9.57 -5.42
CA LEU A 278 8.29 -9.97 -6.24
C LEU A 278 8.76 -11.36 -5.81
N THR A 279 8.95 -12.25 -6.78
CA THR A 279 9.46 -13.61 -6.61
C THR A 279 10.65 -13.86 -7.54
N VAL A 280 11.55 -14.76 -7.11
CA VAL A 280 12.70 -15.20 -7.90
C VAL A 280 12.65 -16.72 -7.96
N ASP A 281 12.41 -17.26 -9.15
CA ASP A 281 12.31 -18.70 -9.39
C ASP A 281 13.39 -19.16 -10.37
N GLY A 282 13.99 -20.33 -10.13
CA GLY A 282 15.00 -20.93 -11.03
C GLY A 282 16.40 -21.04 -10.40
N GLU A 283 17.30 -21.71 -11.11
CA GLU A 283 18.70 -21.86 -10.69
C GLU A 283 19.53 -20.63 -11.09
N PRO A 284 20.62 -20.30 -10.36
CA PRO A 284 21.48 -19.18 -10.70
C PRO A 284 21.97 -19.18 -12.16
N GLY A 285 21.74 -18.08 -12.86
CA GLY A 285 22.04 -17.89 -14.27
C GLY A 285 20.84 -18.11 -15.21
N ASN A 286 19.76 -18.74 -14.73
CA ASN A 286 18.50 -18.97 -15.45
C ASN A 286 17.28 -18.48 -14.65
N GLU A 287 17.45 -17.51 -13.74
CA GLU A 287 16.38 -17.05 -12.88
C GLU A 287 15.29 -16.31 -13.67
N ASN A 288 14.03 -16.59 -13.31
CA ASN A 288 12.88 -15.81 -13.69
C ASN A 288 12.46 -14.95 -12.49
N ILE A 289 12.66 -13.64 -12.62
CA ILE A 289 12.29 -12.67 -11.59
C ILE A 289 10.98 -12.05 -12.01
N SER A 290 9.90 -12.45 -11.35
CA SER A 290 8.55 -11.99 -11.65
C SER A 290 8.04 -11.03 -10.58
N VAL A 291 7.27 -10.04 -11.03
CA VAL A 291 6.61 -9.06 -10.17
C VAL A 291 5.14 -9.06 -10.52
N GLU A 292 4.30 -9.37 -9.53
CA GLU A 292 2.86 -9.40 -9.66
C GLU A 292 2.24 -8.21 -8.92
N MET A 293 1.41 -7.42 -9.61
CA MET A 293 0.77 -6.23 -9.05
C MET A 293 -0.71 -6.12 -9.43
N SER A 294 -1.48 -5.44 -8.58
CA SER A 294 -2.89 -5.11 -8.85
C SER A 294 -3.08 -3.59 -8.92
N LEU A 295 -3.72 -3.10 -9.99
CA LEU A 295 -3.93 -1.69 -10.26
C LEU A 295 -5.42 -1.38 -10.41
N PHE A 296 -5.87 -0.27 -9.82
CA PHE A 296 -7.20 0.27 -10.09
C PHE A 296 -7.21 1.15 -11.34
N THR A 297 -8.20 0.98 -12.20
CA THR A 297 -8.21 1.56 -13.57
C THR A 297 -9.01 2.86 -13.71
N SER A 298 -9.19 3.62 -12.62
CA SER A 298 -9.90 4.91 -12.67
C SER A 298 -8.99 6.08 -13.05
N GLU A 299 -9.53 7.17 -13.61
CA GLU A 299 -8.76 8.35 -14.08
C GLU A 299 -7.81 8.98 -13.05
N ASN A 300 -8.11 8.83 -11.75
CA ASN A 300 -7.28 9.38 -10.65
C ASN A 300 -6.06 8.51 -10.31
N PHE A 301 -5.98 7.29 -10.82
CA PHE A 301 -4.88 6.38 -10.61
C PHE A 301 -3.90 6.41 -11.80
N LEU A 302 -2.68 5.96 -11.54
CA LEU A 302 -1.62 5.84 -12.52
C LEU A 302 -1.96 4.76 -13.56
N GLN A 303 -1.35 4.92 -14.73
CA GLN A 303 -1.31 3.85 -15.72
C GLN A 303 -0.33 2.76 -15.28
N ARG A 304 -0.45 1.58 -15.92
CA ARG A 304 0.39 0.42 -15.62
C ARG A 304 1.88 0.72 -15.71
N ASP A 305 2.32 1.39 -16.77
CA ASP A 305 3.75 1.61 -16.97
C ASP A 305 4.29 2.62 -15.95
N GLU A 306 3.51 3.65 -15.59
CA GLU A 306 3.87 4.62 -14.54
C GLU A 306 4.00 3.96 -13.14
N ILE A 307 3.15 2.99 -12.80
CA ILE A 307 3.27 2.29 -11.50
C ILE A 307 4.46 1.34 -11.47
N ILE A 308 4.83 0.75 -12.62
CA ILE A 308 6.04 -0.06 -12.74
C ILE A 308 7.28 0.83 -12.56
N ASP A 309 7.31 2.00 -13.18
CA ASP A 309 8.42 2.95 -13.04
C ASP A 309 8.64 3.33 -11.57
N ARG A 310 7.56 3.64 -10.82
CA ARG A 310 7.64 3.91 -9.37
C ARG A 310 8.28 2.78 -8.58
N PHE A 311 7.95 1.54 -8.92
CA PHE A 311 8.55 0.38 -8.28
C PHE A 311 10.04 0.26 -8.65
N LEU A 312 10.39 0.36 -9.94
CA LEU A 312 11.77 0.23 -10.42
C LEU A 312 12.69 1.32 -9.84
N GLU A 313 12.18 2.53 -9.60
CA GLU A 313 12.92 3.62 -8.94
C GLU A 313 13.43 3.26 -7.54
N THR A 314 12.83 2.26 -6.87
CA THR A 314 13.32 1.79 -5.57
C THR A 314 14.56 0.91 -5.69
N ILE A 315 14.81 0.29 -6.84
CA ILE A 315 15.92 -0.65 -7.05
C ILE A 315 17.13 0.13 -7.53
N THR A 316 17.90 0.68 -6.58
CA THR A 316 19.00 1.63 -6.90
C THR A 316 20.38 0.98 -6.95
N GLY A 317 20.57 -0.16 -6.26
CA GLY A 317 21.88 -0.79 -6.12
C GLY A 317 22.31 -1.73 -7.25
N LEU A 318 21.43 -1.98 -8.24
CA LEU A 318 21.63 -2.98 -9.29
C LEU A 318 21.81 -2.37 -10.69
N GLY A 319 21.94 -1.05 -10.80
CA GLY A 319 21.99 -0.37 -12.09
C GLY A 319 20.61 -0.22 -12.74
N VAL A 320 20.57 -0.03 -14.06
CA VAL A 320 19.30 0.14 -14.80
C VAL A 320 18.65 -1.22 -15.00
N VAL A 321 17.54 -1.44 -14.28
CA VAL A 321 16.70 -2.64 -14.42
C VAL A 321 15.73 -2.45 -15.58
N THR A 322 15.64 -3.41 -16.49
CA THR A 322 14.69 -3.38 -17.61
C THR A 322 13.66 -4.52 -17.51
N ILE A 323 12.57 -4.42 -18.27
CA ILE A 323 11.46 -5.38 -18.25
C ILE A 323 11.57 -6.30 -19.48
N LYS A 324 11.50 -7.62 -19.28
CA LYS A 324 11.49 -8.62 -20.37
C LYS A 324 10.12 -8.76 -21.01
N ASN A 325 9.07 -8.90 -20.21
CA ASN A 325 7.69 -9.05 -20.67
C ASN A 325 6.68 -8.52 -19.63
N VAL A 326 5.46 -8.27 -20.09
CA VAL A 326 4.30 -7.90 -19.25
C VAL A 326 3.11 -8.72 -19.71
N ILE A 327 2.42 -9.37 -18.77
CA ILE A 327 1.28 -10.25 -18.99
C ILE A 327 0.13 -9.81 -18.09
N GLU A 328 -1.05 -9.59 -18.65
CA GLU A 328 -2.27 -9.39 -17.85
C GLU A 328 -2.82 -10.74 -17.41
N LYS A 329 -2.99 -10.92 -16.09
CA LYS A 329 -3.43 -12.17 -15.49
C LYS A 329 -4.93 -12.23 -15.32
N ARG A 330 -5.52 -11.17 -14.75
CA ARG A 330 -6.94 -11.15 -14.35
C ARG A 330 -7.53 -9.75 -14.41
N ILE A 331 -8.80 -9.67 -14.83
CA ILE A 331 -9.58 -8.44 -14.76
C ILE A 331 -10.80 -8.61 -13.84
N LYS A 332 -11.24 -7.50 -13.25
CA LYS A 332 -12.38 -7.44 -12.35
C LYS A 332 -13.22 -6.20 -12.66
N GLY A 333 -14.54 -6.34 -12.56
CA GLY A 333 -15.45 -5.23 -12.84
C GLY A 333 -16.92 -5.64 -12.95
N PRO A 334 -17.87 -4.71 -12.93
CA PRO A 334 -19.27 -5.02 -13.15
C PRO A 334 -19.73 -4.73 -14.59
N PHE A 335 -20.80 -5.43 -14.97
CA PHE A 335 -21.74 -5.01 -16.00
C PHE A 335 -23.17 -5.31 -15.51
N TYR A 336 -24.17 -4.85 -16.26
CA TYR A 336 -25.55 -4.80 -15.80
C TYR A 336 -26.55 -5.18 -16.89
N PHE A 337 -27.62 -5.86 -16.48
CA PHE A 337 -28.84 -6.07 -17.27
C PHE A 337 -29.97 -5.19 -16.72
N PRO A 338 -30.28 -4.04 -17.35
CA PRO A 338 -31.31 -3.13 -16.89
C PRO A 338 -32.72 -3.71 -17.10
N LYS A 339 -33.68 -3.39 -16.22
CA LYS A 339 -35.10 -3.80 -16.33
C LYS A 339 -35.33 -5.33 -16.34
N HIS A 340 -34.44 -6.08 -15.68
CA HIS A 340 -34.56 -7.54 -15.54
C HIS A 340 -34.56 -7.92 -14.07
N THR A 341 -35.32 -8.96 -13.74
CA THR A 341 -35.42 -9.57 -12.41
C THR A 341 -34.66 -10.88 -12.37
N LEU A 342 -34.16 -11.23 -11.19
CA LEU A 342 -33.51 -12.52 -10.98
C LEU A 342 -33.92 -13.10 -9.63
N ASP A 343 -34.66 -14.19 -9.69
CA ASP A 343 -34.92 -15.01 -8.52
C ASP A 343 -33.83 -16.07 -8.33
N LYS A 344 -33.20 -16.02 -7.16
CA LYS A 344 -32.13 -16.93 -6.77
C LYS A 344 -32.52 -18.40 -6.84
N TYR A 345 -33.73 -18.75 -6.42
CA TYR A 345 -34.15 -20.15 -6.32
C TYR A 345 -34.56 -20.69 -7.68
N ILE A 346 -35.28 -19.89 -8.47
CA ILE A 346 -35.63 -20.27 -9.85
C ILE A 346 -34.37 -20.37 -10.72
N PHE A 347 -33.43 -19.44 -10.57
CA PHE A 347 -32.16 -19.50 -11.28
C PHE A 347 -31.33 -20.71 -10.83
N ALA A 348 -31.30 -21.01 -9.54
CA ALA A 348 -30.62 -22.21 -9.03
C ALA A 348 -31.26 -23.51 -9.52
N ASP A 349 -32.59 -23.60 -9.57
CA ASP A 349 -33.31 -24.74 -10.15
C ASP A 349 -32.90 -24.96 -11.61
N LEU A 350 -32.86 -23.89 -12.42
CA LEU A 350 -32.38 -23.99 -13.79
C LEU A 350 -30.92 -24.46 -13.87
N VAL A 351 -30.02 -23.89 -13.07
CA VAL A 351 -28.61 -24.32 -13.04
C VAL A 351 -28.44 -25.77 -12.61
N MET A 352 -29.30 -26.30 -11.75
CA MET A 352 -29.22 -27.68 -11.28
C MET A 352 -29.92 -28.67 -12.21
N ASN A 353 -31.10 -28.32 -12.71
CA ASN A 353 -32.03 -29.26 -13.35
C ASN A 353 -32.21 -29.05 -14.85
N ASN A 354 -31.85 -27.87 -15.39
CA ASN A 354 -31.90 -27.61 -16.82
C ASN A 354 -30.56 -27.97 -17.48
N PRO A 355 -30.51 -28.96 -18.40
CA PRO A 355 -29.27 -29.38 -19.06
C PRO A 355 -28.49 -28.26 -19.77
N LEU A 356 -29.20 -27.20 -20.18
CA LEU A 356 -28.62 -26.02 -20.82
C LEU A 356 -27.77 -25.20 -19.85
N PHE A 357 -28.20 -25.05 -18.60
CA PHE A 357 -27.49 -24.25 -17.61
C PHE A 357 -26.43 -25.09 -16.88
N SER A 358 -26.78 -26.32 -16.50
CA SER A 358 -25.89 -27.21 -15.73
C SER A 358 -24.62 -27.63 -16.48
N SER A 359 -24.66 -27.60 -17.82
CA SER A 359 -23.48 -27.83 -18.68
C SER A 359 -22.55 -26.63 -18.78
N MET A 360 -23.03 -25.40 -18.53
CA MET A 360 -22.26 -24.17 -18.74
C MET A 360 -21.78 -23.50 -17.46
N MET A 361 -22.47 -23.73 -16.34
CA MET A 361 -22.14 -23.09 -15.08
C MET A 361 -22.53 -23.91 -13.88
N SER A 362 -21.85 -23.66 -12.77
CA SER A 362 -22.20 -24.18 -11.45
C SER A 362 -22.36 -23.04 -10.46
N ILE A 363 -23.21 -23.24 -9.44
CA ILE A 363 -23.37 -22.30 -8.34
C ILE A 363 -22.46 -22.74 -7.19
N ASP A 364 -21.68 -21.81 -6.66
CA ASP A 364 -20.90 -22.03 -5.46
C ASP A 364 -21.76 -21.82 -4.21
N GLU A 365 -21.78 -22.81 -3.33
CA GLU A 365 -22.53 -22.79 -2.08
C GLU A 365 -21.62 -22.84 -0.84
N SER A 366 -20.30 -22.93 -1.03
CA SER A 366 -19.32 -23.13 0.06
C SER A 366 -19.35 -22.04 1.12
N GLU A 367 -19.65 -20.79 0.76
CA GLU A 367 -19.73 -19.65 1.68
C GLU A 367 -21.13 -19.43 2.33
N LYS A 368 -22.16 -20.24 2.03
CA LYS A 368 -23.56 -19.89 2.32
C LYS A 368 -24.09 -20.25 3.72
N ALA A 369 -23.25 -20.76 4.63
CA ALA A 369 -23.72 -21.20 5.95
C ALA A 369 -24.09 -20.06 6.93
N THR A 370 -23.70 -18.80 6.69
CA THR A 370 -23.69 -17.79 7.78
C THR A 370 -24.36 -16.43 7.51
N ASN A 371 -24.89 -16.12 6.32
CA ASN A 371 -25.69 -14.89 6.13
C ASN A 371 -26.71 -14.99 4.98
N LYS A 372 -27.90 -14.37 5.14
CA LYS A 372 -28.91 -14.18 4.08
C LYS A 372 -28.37 -13.24 2.97
N LYS A 373 -27.38 -13.70 2.18
CA LYS A 373 -26.92 -12.98 0.98
C LYS A 373 -27.89 -13.27 -0.19
N GLU A 374 -28.43 -12.22 -0.81
CA GLU A 374 -29.29 -12.27 -2.01
C GLU A 374 -28.50 -12.56 -3.31
N SER A 375 -27.15 -12.61 -3.26
CA SER A 375 -26.29 -12.83 -4.43
C SER A 375 -26.06 -14.31 -4.77
N ILE A 376 -25.84 -14.59 -6.05
CA ILE A 376 -25.52 -15.91 -6.60
C ILE A 376 -24.08 -15.88 -7.12
N TYR A 377 -23.20 -16.68 -6.53
CA TYR A 377 -21.84 -16.86 -7.01
C TYR A 377 -21.81 -18.02 -8.01
N ILE A 378 -21.28 -17.79 -9.20
CA ILE A 378 -21.21 -18.79 -10.27
C ILE A 378 -19.78 -19.00 -10.77
N HIS A 379 -19.51 -20.24 -11.17
CA HIS A 379 -18.35 -20.63 -11.96
C HIS A 379 -18.84 -20.99 -13.37
N VAL A 380 -18.19 -20.45 -14.40
CA VAL A 380 -18.55 -20.70 -15.80
C VAL A 380 -17.56 -21.68 -16.40
N HIS A 381 -18.08 -22.75 -16.97
CA HIS A 381 -17.33 -23.86 -17.56
C HIS A 381 -17.62 -23.87 -19.07
N ASN A 382 -16.97 -22.99 -19.83
CA ASN A 382 -17.12 -22.92 -21.28
C ASN A 382 -15.78 -22.68 -21.97
N SER A 383 -15.42 -23.51 -22.97
CA SER A 383 -14.12 -23.47 -23.63
C SER A 383 -13.83 -22.14 -24.35
N LYS A 384 -14.85 -21.46 -24.88
CA LYS A 384 -14.68 -20.15 -25.55
C LYS A 384 -14.48 -19.00 -24.56
N ILE A 385 -15.01 -19.12 -23.35
CA ILE A 385 -14.91 -18.08 -22.32
C ILE A 385 -13.64 -18.26 -21.48
N GLY A 386 -13.23 -19.51 -21.24
CA GLY A 386 -12.17 -19.86 -20.29
C GLY A 386 -12.64 -19.73 -18.83
N GLU A 387 -11.69 -19.71 -17.89
CA GLU A 387 -11.98 -19.55 -16.46
C GLU A 387 -12.66 -18.19 -16.21
N LEU A 388 -13.92 -18.23 -15.77
CA LEU A 388 -14.67 -17.04 -15.38
C LEU A 388 -15.54 -17.31 -14.16
N THR A 389 -15.49 -16.38 -13.20
CA THR A 389 -16.35 -16.39 -12.02
C THR A 389 -17.05 -15.05 -11.87
N ALA A 390 -18.32 -15.10 -11.45
CA ALA A 390 -19.14 -13.90 -11.33
C ALA A 390 -20.11 -13.98 -10.16
N ASN A 391 -20.44 -12.81 -9.60
CA ASN A 391 -21.53 -12.62 -8.66
C ASN A 391 -22.71 -11.95 -9.36
N LEU A 392 -23.86 -12.62 -9.38
CA LEU A 392 -25.12 -12.08 -9.86
C LEU A 392 -25.92 -11.56 -8.67
N THR A 393 -26.50 -10.36 -8.79
CA THR A 393 -27.30 -9.76 -7.72
C THR A 393 -28.45 -8.97 -8.34
N GLU A 394 -29.68 -9.31 -7.97
CA GLU A 394 -30.85 -8.49 -8.26
C GLU A 394 -30.82 -7.22 -7.40
N LYS A 395 -31.04 -6.07 -8.02
CA LYS A 395 -31.11 -4.77 -7.35
C LYS A 395 -32.29 -3.96 -7.88
N ILE A 396 -32.72 -2.99 -7.09
CA ILE A 396 -33.69 -1.98 -7.50
C ILE A 396 -32.91 -0.69 -7.78
N ALA A 397 -33.17 -0.05 -8.92
CA ALA A 397 -32.58 1.25 -9.24
C ALA A 397 -33.09 2.31 -8.25
N LEU A 398 -32.19 2.76 -7.36
CA LEU A 398 -32.47 3.79 -6.37
C LEU A 398 -31.69 5.06 -6.70
N ARG A 399 -32.25 6.22 -6.34
CA ARG A 399 -31.64 7.54 -6.60
C ARG A 399 -30.25 7.76 -5.96
N ASN A 400 -29.90 6.96 -4.95
CA ASN A 400 -28.60 7.01 -4.26
C ASN A 400 -27.76 5.74 -4.46
N ASP A 401 -28.09 4.92 -5.46
CA ASP A 401 -27.31 3.71 -5.75
C ASP A 401 -25.91 4.09 -6.26
N SER A 402 -24.88 3.71 -5.52
CA SER A 402 -23.49 3.96 -5.91
C SER A 402 -23.13 3.29 -7.22
N ASP A 403 -23.78 2.16 -7.55
CA ASP A 403 -23.53 1.39 -8.78
C ASP A 403 -24.13 2.05 -10.02
N LEU A 404 -24.99 3.07 -9.86
CA LEU A 404 -25.65 3.79 -10.96
C LEU A 404 -25.09 5.21 -11.17
N ARG A 405 -24.01 5.59 -10.47
CA ARG A 405 -23.37 6.89 -10.65
C ARG A 405 -22.83 7.02 -12.07
N GLY A 406 -23.19 8.11 -12.75
CA GLY A 406 -22.77 8.37 -14.13
C GLY A 406 -23.54 7.56 -15.19
N LYS A 407 -24.58 6.81 -14.80
CA LYS A 407 -25.40 6.01 -15.72
C LYS A 407 -26.70 6.72 -16.06
N ASP A 408 -27.27 6.37 -17.21
CA ASP A 408 -28.59 6.85 -17.61
C ASP A 408 -29.67 6.26 -16.68
N THR A 409 -30.15 7.10 -15.77
CA THR A 409 -31.20 6.77 -14.81
C THR A 409 -32.59 7.24 -15.25
N ASN A 410 -32.68 7.87 -16.43
CA ASN A 410 -33.94 8.33 -16.99
C ASN A 410 -34.62 7.21 -17.79
N GLU A 411 -33.86 6.53 -18.66
CA GLU A 411 -34.40 5.49 -19.53
C GLU A 411 -33.89 4.10 -19.17
N THR A 412 -32.57 3.93 -19.08
CA THR A 412 -31.91 2.62 -18.92
C THR A 412 -32.13 2.06 -17.51
N PHE A 413 -31.79 2.82 -16.47
CA PHE A 413 -31.98 2.46 -15.05
C PHE A 413 -33.04 3.34 -14.38
N LYS A 414 -34.25 3.39 -14.96
CA LYS A 414 -35.36 4.18 -14.40
C LYS A 414 -35.59 3.81 -12.93
N PHE A 415 -35.62 4.80 -12.04
CA PHE A 415 -35.78 4.54 -10.62
C PHE A 415 -37.05 3.73 -10.29
N GLY A 416 -36.91 2.79 -9.36
CA GLY A 416 -37.96 1.83 -9.01
C GLY A 416 -38.03 0.60 -9.93
N THR A 417 -37.29 0.58 -11.05
CA THR A 417 -37.14 -0.64 -11.86
C THR A 417 -36.04 -1.53 -11.31
N THR A 418 -36.15 -2.84 -11.54
CA THR A 418 -35.14 -3.82 -11.17
C THR A 418 -34.03 -3.90 -12.22
N TYR A 419 -32.84 -4.32 -11.79
CA TYR A 419 -31.74 -4.65 -12.68
C TYR A 419 -30.89 -5.77 -12.07
N ILE A 420 -30.22 -6.54 -12.92
CA ILE A 420 -29.27 -7.55 -12.48
C ILE A 420 -27.87 -6.95 -12.58
N ARG A 421 -27.16 -6.89 -11.47
CA ARG A 421 -25.73 -6.60 -11.43
C ARG A 421 -24.95 -7.90 -11.57
N VAL A 422 -24.04 -7.94 -12.55
CA VAL A 422 -23.09 -9.04 -12.74
C VAL A 422 -21.69 -8.50 -12.46
N LYS A 423 -21.13 -8.88 -11.30
CA LYS A 423 -19.75 -8.52 -10.94
C LYS A 423 -18.81 -9.66 -11.31
N ILE A 424 -18.00 -9.46 -12.34
CA ILE A 424 -16.88 -10.36 -12.67
C ILE A 424 -15.87 -10.31 -11.54
N VAL A 425 -15.54 -11.49 -11.01
CA VAL A 425 -14.53 -11.67 -9.95
C VAL A 425 -13.21 -12.12 -10.56
N ILE A 426 -13.27 -13.05 -11.52
CA ILE A 426 -12.13 -13.55 -12.29
C ILE A 426 -12.55 -13.63 -13.76
N ALA A 427 -11.75 -13.05 -14.65
CA ALA A 427 -11.79 -13.30 -16.08
C ALA A 427 -10.40 -13.04 -16.68
N LYS A 428 -10.07 -13.75 -17.76
CA LYS A 428 -8.78 -13.64 -18.48
C LYS A 428 -8.60 -12.25 -19.10
N ASN A 429 -9.60 -11.77 -19.82
CA ASN A 429 -9.57 -10.50 -20.55
C ASN A 429 -11.00 -10.00 -20.85
N ILE A 430 -11.08 -8.80 -21.44
CA ILE A 430 -12.37 -8.16 -21.76
C ILE A 430 -13.16 -8.97 -22.80
N GLU A 431 -12.48 -9.68 -23.70
CA GLU A 431 -13.10 -10.51 -24.74
C GLU A 431 -13.87 -11.69 -24.12
N SER A 432 -13.26 -12.42 -23.18
CA SER A 432 -13.93 -13.46 -22.38
C SER A 432 -15.17 -12.92 -21.67
N VAL A 433 -15.11 -11.71 -21.10
CA VAL A 433 -16.27 -11.08 -20.44
C VAL A 433 -17.36 -10.75 -21.46
N ASN A 434 -17.02 -10.30 -22.66
CA ASN A 434 -17.99 -10.01 -23.71
C ASN A 434 -18.67 -11.28 -24.25
N GLU A 435 -17.95 -12.39 -24.40
CA GLU A 435 -18.55 -13.68 -24.75
C GLU A 435 -19.47 -14.19 -23.64
N PHE A 436 -19.05 -14.08 -22.37
CA PHE A 436 -19.91 -14.41 -21.24
C PHE A 436 -21.18 -13.55 -21.17
N LYS A 437 -21.08 -12.25 -21.48
CA LYS A 437 -22.25 -11.37 -21.58
C LYS A 437 -23.25 -11.87 -22.61
N LYS A 438 -22.79 -12.28 -23.80
CA LYS A 438 -23.66 -12.84 -24.86
C LYS A 438 -24.32 -14.14 -24.39
N LEU A 439 -23.54 -15.03 -23.77
CA LEU A 439 -24.02 -16.30 -23.23
C LEU A 439 -25.11 -16.09 -22.18
N LEU A 440 -24.82 -15.30 -21.15
CA LEU A 440 -25.75 -15.02 -20.05
C LEU A 440 -27.02 -14.30 -20.55
N SER A 441 -26.91 -13.44 -21.56
CA SER A 441 -28.09 -12.80 -22.18
C SER A 441 -29.06 -13.81 -22.80
N LYS A 442 -28.54 -14.86 -23.46
CA LYS A 442 -29.38 -15.94 -24.01
C LYS A 442 -30.01 -16.78 -22.89
N LEU A 443 -29.23 -17.11 -21.87
CA LEU A 443 -29.70 -17.89 -20.72
C LEU A 443 -30.80 -17.15 -19.94
N LEU A 444 -30.66 -15.84 -19.74
CA LEU A 444 -31.72 -15.02 -19.14
C LEU A 444 -33.00 -15.01 -19.99
N GLY A 445 -32.89 -15.14 -21.32
CA GLY A 445 -34.05 -15.30 -22.19
C GLY A 445 -34.79 -16.64 -21.96
N VAL A 446 -34.06 -17.72 -21.68
CA VAL A 446 -34.65 -19.02 -21.31
C VAL A 446 -35.25 -18.97 -19.90
N TYR A 447 -34.55 -18.29 -18.99
CA TYR A 447 -35.03 -18.04 -17.65
C TYR A 447 -36.42 -17.37 -17.68
N ASP A 448 -36.60 -16.32 -18.46
CA ASP A 448 -37.88 -15.62 -18.59
C ASP A 448 -39.00 -16.54 -19.11
N GLN A 449 -38.69 -17.44 -20.06
CA GLN A 449 -39.66 -18.40 -20.61
C GLN A 449 -40.08 -19.48 -19.60
N LYS A 450 -39.15 -19.92 -18.74
CA LYS A 450 -39.36 -21.00 -17.77
C LYS A 450 -39.80 -20.52 -16.39
N TYR A 451 -39.70 -19.21 -16.13
CA TYR A 451 -39.96 -18.61 -14.83
C TYR A 451 -41.31 -19.04 -14.22
N GLN A 452 -42.40 -18.85 -14.98
CA GLN A 452 -43.74 -19.10 -14.45
C GLN A 452 -44.00 -20.59 -14.22
N GLU A 453 -43.51 -21.46 -15.10
CA GLU A 453 -43.61 -22.92 -14.98
C GLU A 453 -42.95 -23.43 -13.69
N ILE A 454 -41.72 -22.97 -13.41
CA ILE A 454 -40.96 -23.35 -12.22
C ILE A 454 -41.60 -22.74 -10.96
N LEU A 455 -42.03 -21.48 -11.03
CA LEU A 455 -42.72 -20.82 -9.93
C LEU A 455 -44.00 -21.57 -9.54
N ASP A 456 -44.81 -21.95 -10.52
CA ASP A 456 -46.05 -22.70 -10.30
C ASP A 456 -45.78 -24.10 -9.76
N PHE A 457 -44.73 -24.78 -10.24
CA PHE A 457 -44.28 -26.06 -9.72
C PHE A 457 -43.94 -25.97 -8.22
N TYR A 458 -43.13 -25.00 -7.81
CA TYR A 458 -42.80 -24.84 -6.39
C TYR A 458 -43.99 -24.36 -5.56
N ARG A 459 -44.84 -23.47 -6.09
CA ARG A 459 -46.06 -23.01 -5.41
C ARG A 459 -47.07 -24.13 -5.18
N PHE A 460 -47.08 -25.16 -6.01
CA PHE A 460 -47.90 -26.34 -5.80
C PHE A 460 -47.54 -27.08 -4.50
N TYR A 461 -46.25 -27.20 -4.18
CA TYR A 461 -45.76 -27.88 -2.97
C TYR A 461 -45.57 -26.96 -1.77
N ILE A 462 -45.26 -25.68 -2.03
CA ILE A 462 -44.97 -24.65 -1.04
C ILE A 462 -45.84 -23.44 -1.40
N PRO A 463 -47.11 -23.38 -0.94
CA PRO A 463 -48.07 -22.35 -1.37
C PRO A 463 -47.61 -20.91 -1.15
N ASP A 464 -46.72 -20.66 -0.20
CA ASP A 464 -46.11 -19.37 0.13
C ASP A 464 -44.75 -19.11 -0.55
N PHE A 465 -44.31 -19.99 -1.44
CA PHE A 465 -43.05 -19.85 -2.17
C PHE A 465 -43.02 -18.54 -2.95
N GLN A 466 -42.04 -17.71 -2.62
CA GLN A 466 -41.83 -16.37 -3.17
C GLN A 466 -42.98 -15.36 -2.95
N ILE A 467 -44.01 -15.69 -2.15
CA ILE A 467 -45.08 -14.73 -1.81
C ILE A 467 -44.52 -13.53 -1.01
N ASP A 468 -43.50 -13.77 -0.17
CA ASP A 468 -42.80 -12.71 0.56
C ASP A 468 -41.85 -11.89 -0.32
N LYS A 469 -41.47 -12.36 -1.51
CA LYS A 469 -40.71 -11.54 -2.47
C LYS A 469 -41.65 -10.63 -3.25
N ASP A 470 -42.85 -11.09 -3.60
CA ASP A 470 -43.91 -10.23 -4.13
C ASP A 470 -44.35 -9.19 -3.08
N LYS A 471 -44.53 -9.61 -1.81
CA LYS A 471 -44.80 -8.69 -0.69
C LYS A 471 -43.60 -7.82 -0.32
N SER A 472 -42.34 -8.26 -0.43
CA SER A 472 -41.16 -7.44 -0.12
C SER A 472 -40.71 -6.56 -1.28
N LEU A 473 -41.05 -6.85 -2.53
CA LEU A 473 -40.96 -5.90 -3.64
C LEU A 473 -42.08 -4.86 -3.50
N LEU A 474 -43.29 -5.30 -3.12
CA LEU A 474 -44.39 -4.39 -2.76
C LEU A 474 -44.11 -3.62 -1.48
N ASP A 475 -43.41 -4.16 -0.47
CA ASP A 475 -43.03 -3.47 0.77
C ASP A 475 -41.76 -2.64 0.56
N LYS A 476 -40.77 -3.05 -0.23
CA LYS A 476 -39.65 -2.20 -0.66
C LYS A 476 -40.16 -1.00 -1.50
N THR A 477 -41.27 -1.16 -2.23
CA THR A 477 -42.00 -0.06 -2.88
C THR A 477 -43.03 0.65 -1.99
N LYS A 478 -43.50 0.02 -0.89
CA LYS A 478 -44.49 0.56 0.08
C LYS A 478 -43.92 0.89 1.46
N VAL A 479 -42.59 0.88 1.68
CA VAL A 479 -41.98 1.33 2.93
C VAL A 479 -42.36 2.80 3.08
N LYS A 480 -43.35 3.03 3.96
CA LYS A 480 -43.66 4.31 4.56
C LYS A 480 -42.37 4.85 5.15
N GLY A 481 -41.75 5.75 4.40
CA GLY A 481 -40.41 6.25 4.68
C GLY A 481 -39.54 6.43 3.46
N THR A 482 -40.10 6.63 2.25
CA THR A 482 -39.37 7.41 1.23
C THR A 482 -38.97 8.72 1.90
N LYS A 483 -37.69 8.88 2.26
CA LYS A 483 -37.16 10.22 2.45
C LYS A 483 -37.52 10.95 1.15
N PRO A 484 -38.32 12.03 1.21
CA PRO A 484 -38.64 12.79 0.00
C PRO A 484 -37.32 13.18 -0.64
N LEU A 485 -37.27 12.99 -1.95
CA LEU A 485 -36.08 13.16 -2.76
C LEU A 485 -35.56 14.57 -2.52
N THR A 486 -34.30 14.66 -2.12
CA THR A 486 -33.70 15.96 -1.90
C THR A 486 -33.50 16.61 -3.25
N ASN A 487 -33.47 17.94 -3.31
CA ASN A 487 -33.29 18.63 -4.58
C ASN A 487 -31.97 18.25 -5.28
N LYS A 488 -30.97 17.79 -4.51
CA LYS A 488 -29.72 17.23 -5.00
C LYS A 488 -29.90 15.91 -5.75
N ASP A 489 -30.91 15.14 -5.40
CA ASP A 489 -31.24 13.86 -6.04
C ASP A 489 -32.06 14.08 -7.33
N ILE A 490 -32.72 15.23 -7.47
CA ILE A 490 -33.59 15.57 -8.63
C ILE A 490 -32.83 16.41 -9.68
N ALA A 491 -31.98 17.33 -9.24
CA ALA A 491 -31.18 18.19 -10.10
C ALA A 491 -29.74 18.31 -9.57
N PRO A 492 -28.95 17.21 -9.61
CA PRO A 492 -27.57 17.19 -9.11
C PRO A 492 -26.66 18.20 -9.81
N GLU A 493 -26.95 18.55 -11.06
CA GLU A 493 -26.26 19.58 -11.83
C GLU A 493 -26.51 20.99 -11.27
N VAL A 494 -27.62 21.20 -10.57
CA VAL A 494 -27.97 22.49 -9.93
C VAL A 494 -27.59 22.49 -8.45
N PHE A 495 -27.88 21.42 -7.72
CA PHE A 495 -27.71 21.31 -6.27
C PHE A 495 -26.42 20.54 -5.91
N VAL A 496 -25.29 21.06 -6.37
CA VAL A 496 -23.95 20.49 -6.15
C VAL A 496 -23.51 20.56 -4.67
N VAL A 497 -22.44 19.83 -4.33
CA VAL A 497 -21.82 19.90 -3.00
C VAL A 497 -21.41 21.33 -2.68
N GLY A 498 -21.88 21.86 -1.55
CA GLY A 498 -21.67 23.26 -1.15
C GLY A 498 -22.82 24.21 -1.54
N TYR A 499 -23.83 23.75 -2.28
CA TYR A 499 -25.02 24.54 -2.61
C TYR A 499 -25.67 25.24 -1.41
N PRO A 500 -25.88 24.59 -0.23
CA PRO A 500 -26.48 25.25 0.94
C PRO A 500 -25.69 26.46 1.46
N LEU A 501 -24.38 26.54 1.20
CA LEU A 501 -23.54 27.69 1.57
C LEU A 501 -23.82 28.93 0.70
N ARG A 502 -24.34 28.73 -0.52
CA ARG A 502 -24.68 29.80 -1.47
C ARG A 502 -26.15 30.16 -1.43
N CYS A 503 -27.00 29.17 -1.17
CA CYS A 503 -28.44 29.32 -1.02
C CYS A 503 -28.90 28.62 0.27
N ALA A 504 -29.01 29.39 1.35
CA ALA A 504 -29.46 28.86 2.64
C ALA A 504 -30.92 28.36 2.59
N ASN A 505 -31.76 28.95 1.73
CA ASN A 505 -33.16 28.55 1.55
C ASN A 505 -33.36 27.94 0.16
N ALA A 506 -33.18 26.62 0.04
CA ALA A 506 -33.34 25.91 -1.22
C ALA A 506 -34.82 25.81 -1.65
N PRO A 507 -35.16 26.04 -2.93
CA PRO A 507 -36.49 25.81 -3.46
C PRO A 507 -36.75 24.32 -3.63
N THR A 508 -38.00 23.90 -3.51
CA THR A 508 -38.45 22.53 -3.77
C THR A 508 -38.80 22.38 -5.26
N ILE A 509 -38.49 21.23 -5.85
CA ILE A 509 -38.85 20.95 -7.25
C ILE A 509 -40.20 20.25 -7.29
N ILE A 510 -41.09 20.69 -8.19
CA ILE A 510 -42.35 20.05 -8.52
C ILE A 510 -42.20 19.40 -9.90
N ASP A 511 -42.72 18.18 -10.04
CA ASP A 511 -42.71 17.43 -11.31
C ASP A 511 -43.84 17.91 -12.22
N ASP A 512 -43.60 17.95 -13.54
CA ASP A 512 -44.53 18.53 -14.53
C ASP A 512 -45.85 17.75 -14.61
N ASP A 513 -45.82 16.45 -14.29
CA ASP A 513 -46.98 15.55 -14.31
C ASP A 513 -47.72 15.47 -12.95
N ASP A 514 -47.25 16.18 -11.92
CA ASP A 514 -47.84 16.15 -10.57
C ASP A 514 -48.91 17.25 -10.40
N GLU A 515 -50.08 17.06 -11.05
CA GLU A 515 -51.23 17.98 -10.99
C GLU A 515 -51.63 18.35 -9.55
N LYS A 516 -51.40 17.45 -8.59
CA LYS A 516 -51.70 17.67 -7.18
C LYS A 516 -50.74 18.67 -6.55
N ALA A 517 -49.44 18.54 -6.79
CA ALA A 517 -48.44 19.46 -6.27
C ALA A 517 -48.57 20.88 -6.87
N PHE A 518 -48.98 20.99 -8.14
CA PHE A 518 -49.33 22.28 -8.75
C PHE A 518 -50.53 22.93 -8.07
N LYS A 519 -51.62 22.17 -7.90
CA LYS A 519 -52.84 22.67 -7.22
C LYS A 519 -52.56 23.08 -5.77
N GLU A 520 -51.74 22.32 -5.05
CA GLU A 520 -51.31 22.67 -3.69
C GLU A 520 -50.46 23.95 -3.61
N ALA A 521 -49.65 24.24 -4.63
CA ALA A 521 -48.88 25.47 -4.70
C ALA A 521 -49.78 26.68 -4.98
N GLU A 522 -50.76 26.53 -5.87
CA GLU A 522 -51.78 27.56 -6.15
C GLU A 522 -52.66 27.85 -4.93
N ASP A 523 -53.17 26.83 -4.25
CA ASP A 523 -54.01 26.98 -3.04
C ASP A 523 -53.26 27.72 -1.90
N LYS A 524 -51.92 27.61 -1.86
CA LYS A 524 -51.05 28.27 -0.90
C LYS A 524 -50.55 29.64 -1.38
N GLY A 525 -50.95 30.10 -2.56
CA GLY A 525 -50.51 31.34 -3.18
C GLY A 525 -49.00 31.40 -3.44
N LEU A 526 -48.37 30.26 -3.72
CA LEU A 526 -46.94 30.17 -3.97
C LEU A 526 -46.62 30.38 -5.45
N GLN A 527 -45.60 31.20 -5.72
CA GLN A 527 -45.10 31.40 -7.08
C GLN A 527 -44.28 30.18 -7.54
N ILE A 528 -44.52 29.74 -8.78
CA ILE A 528 -43.76 28.68 -9.45
C ILE A 528 -42.81 29.33 -10.46
N MET A 529 -41.53 28.96 -10.40
CA MET A 529 -40.51 29.41 -11.36
C MET A 529 -40.04 28.23 -12.20
N ARG A 530 -40.25 28.30 -13.51
CA ARG A 530 -39.69 27.34 -14.48
C ARG A 530 -38.27 27.78 -14.88
N TYR A 531 -37.28 26.95 -14.60
CA TYR A 531 -35.87 27.26 -14.86
C TYR A 531 -35.08 25.99 -15.25
N PRO A 532 -34.10 26.06 -16.17
CA PRO A 532 -33.77 27.18 -17.06
C PRO A 532 -34.84 27.39 -18.16
N LYS A 533 -34.65 28.38 -19.04
CA LYS A 533 -35.53 28.56 -20.22
C LYS A 533 -35.45 27.32 -21.12
N ASP A 534 -36.54 27.00 -21.82
CA ASP A 534 -36.57 25.90 -22.80
C ASP A 534 -35.44 26.11 -23.85
N ASN A 535 -34.75 25.03 -24.25
CA ASN A 535 -33.49 25.01 -25.05
C ASN A 535 -32.18 25.41 -24.33
N SER A 536 -32.08 25.17 -23.01
CA SER A 536 -30.82 25.34 -22.25
C SER A 536 -30.03 24.03 -22.11
N ALA A 537 -28.76 24.11 -21.69
CA ALA A 537 -27.84 22.97 -21.59
C ALA A 537 -28.21 21.92 -20.51
N PHE A 538 -29.25 22.15 -19.71
CA PHE A 538 -29.78 21.21 -18.71
C PHE A 538 -31.32 21.31 -18.61
N PRO A 539 -32.02 20.26 -18.15
CA PRO A 539 -33.48 20.18 -18.21
C PRO A 539 -34.20 21.27 -17.41
N SER A 540 -35.20 21.90 -18.02
CA SER A 540 -36.13 22.82 -17.35
C SER A 540 -36.96 22.09 -16.29
N ARG A 541 -37.08 22.69 -15.11
CA ARG A 541 -37.86 22.17 -13.97
C ARG A 541 -38.64 23.28 -13.28
N ASN A 542 -39.69 22.90 -12.56
CA ASN A 542 -40.53 23.82 -11.80
C ASN A 542 -40.09 23.93 -10.34
N TYR A 543 -39.76 25.15 -9.90
CA TYR A 543 -39.25 25.45 -8.56
C TYR A 543 -40.27 26.24 -7.74
N VAL A 544 -40.52 25.79 -6.51
CA VAL A 544 -41.43 26.43 -5.55
C VAL A 544 -40.75 26.66 -4.19
N CYS A 545 -41.12 27.72 -3.49
CA CYS A 545 -40.59 28.04 -2.16
C CYS A 545 -41.62 27.80 -1.06
N ASN A 546 -41.76 26.53 -0.65
CA ASN A 546 -42.78 26.06 0.29
C ASN A 546 -42.24 25.73 1.70
N LYS A 547 -40.92 25.71 1.91
CA LYS A 547 -40.29 25.26 3.18
C LYS A 547 -40.14 26.36 4.23
N ASN A 548 -39.91 27.61 3.82
CA ASN A 548 -39.65 28.73 4.73
C ASN A 548 -40.76 29.80 4.59
N ARG A 549 -41.45 30.09 5.70
CA ARG A 549 -42.54 31.08 5.73
C ARG A 549 -42.09 32.51 5.43
N GLU A 550 -40.82 32.86 5.65
CA GLU A 550 -40.29 34.19 5.36
C GLU A 550 -39.71 34.32 3.94
N ALA A 551 -39.25 33.22 3.35
CA ALA A 551 -38.63 33.18 2.03
C ALA A 551 -39.51 32.42 1.02
N ARG A 552 -40.62 33.06 0.61
CA ARG A 552 -41.68 32.42 -0.22
C ARG A 552 -41.52 32.60 -1.73
N PHE A 553 -40.54 33.38 -2.18
CA PHE A 553 -40.42 33.73 -3.60
C PHE A 553 -39.22 33.02 -4.24
N PRO A 554 -39.42 32.19 -5.28
CA PRO A 554 -38.31 31.62 -6.04
C PRO A 554 -37.63 32.71 -6.87
N GLY A 555 -36.31 32.65 -6.95
CA GLY A 555 -35.48 33.59 -7.72
C GLY A 555 -34.17 32.96 -8.16
N LEU A 556 -33.32 33.74 -8.84
CA LEU A 556 -32.00 33.31 -9.33
C LEU A 556 -30.86 34.08 -8.67
N GLN A 557 -29.72 33.41 -8.47
CA GLN A 557 -28.47 34.00 -8.02
C GLN A 557 -27.31 33.53 -8.92
N LYS A 558 -26.29 34.35 -9.16
CA LYS A 558 -25.14 33.96 -10.00
C LYS A 558 -24.43 32.73 -9.43
N ASN A 559 -24.25 31.70 -10.26
CA ASN A 559 -23.47 30.53 -9.90
C ASN A 559 -21.97 30.89 -9.86
N LYS A 560 -21.30 30.49 -8.78
CA LYS A 560 -19.85 30.72 -8.55
C LYS A 560 -19.10 29.40 -8.28
N PHE A 561 -19.72 28.26 -8.57
CA PHE A 561 -19.08 26.95 -8.49
C PHE A 561 -18.39 26.65 -9.83
N GLU A 562 -17.07 26.48 -9.81
CA GLU A 562 -16.27 26.31 -11.04
C GLU A 562 -16.63 25.02 -11.81
N LYS A 563 -17.12 23.98 -11.11
CA LYS A 563 -17.44 22.67 -11.74
C LYS A 563 -18.78 22.62 -12.48
N ASN A 564 -19.70 23.56 -12.24
CA ASN A 564 -21.03 23.57 -12.89
C ASN A 564 -21.51 24.95 -13.31
N ASN A 565 -20.71 26.01 -13.21
CA ASN A 565 -21.13 27.36 -13.61
C ASN A 565 -21.23 27.55 -15.13
N GLU A 566 -20.47 26.78 -15.92
CA GLU A 566 -20.60 26.76 -17.38
C GLU A 566 -21.95 26.16 -17.80
N LEU A 567 -22.33 25.03 -17.16
CA LEU A 567 -23.60 24.35 -17.41
C LEU A 567 -24.80 25.09 -16.79
N VAL A 568 -24.65 25.55 -15.54
CA VAL A 568 -25.68 26.19 -14.71
C VAL A 568 -25.19 27.58 -14.29
N PRO A 569 -25.33 28.62 -15.13
CA PRO A 569 -24.79 29.96 -14.84
C PRO A 569 -25.49 30.68 -13.68
N TYR A 570 -26.74 30.29 -13.37
CA TYR A 570 -27.52 30.83 -12.26
C TYR A 570 -28.12 29.71 -11.40
N LEU A 571 -28.11 29.87 -10.08
CA LEU A 571 -28.69 28.93 -9.12
C LEU A 571 -30.10 29.40 -8.72
N PRO A 572 -31.12 28.52 -8.74
CA PRO A 572 -32.43 28.81 -8.17
C PRO A 572 -32.34 28.87 -6.65
N CYS A 573 -32.95 29.87 -6.01
CA CYS A 573 -32.96 30.06 -4.55
C CYS A 573 -34.27 30.68 -4.06
N CYS A 574 -34.63 30.51 -2.78
CA CYS A 574 -35.79 31.17 -2.17
C CYS A 574 -35.43 32.48 -1.46
N PHE A 575 -36.20 33.53 -1.72
CA PHE A 575 -35.98 34.89 -1.24
C PHE A 575 -37.19 35.43 -0.47
N LYS A 576 -36.92 36.39 0.43
CA LYS A 576 -37.97 37.08 1.20
C LYS A 576 -38.76 38.10 0.38
N LYS A 577 -38.16 38.61 -0.70
CA LYS A 577 -38.77 39.58 -1.61
C LYS A 577 -39.00 38.91 -2.96
N ASP A 578 -40.10 39.27 -3.61
CA ASP A 578 -40.41 38.83 -4.96
C ASP A 578 -39.39 39.41 -5.96
N ASN A 579 -38.59 38.52 -6.53
CA ASN A 579 -37.55 38.85 -7.51
C ASN A 579 -38.09 38.98 -8.94
N ASN A 580 -39.36 38.68 -9.19
CA ASN A 580 -40.04 38.89 -10.48
C ASN A 580 -40.74 40.26 -10.54
N LYS A 581 -40.92 40.95 -9.40
CA LYS A 581 -41.61 42.25 -9.35
C LYS A 581 -40.91 43.31 -10.20
N VAL A 582 -41.67 44.08 -10.97
CA VAL A 582 -41.15 45.17 -11.81
C VAL A 582 -40.42 46.21 -10.95
N GLY A 583 -39.21 46.59 -11.35
CA GLY A 583 -38.30 47.46 -10.58
C GLY A 583 -37.40 46.72 -9.57
N SER A 584 -37.61 45.42 -9.31
CA SER A 584 -36.64 44.62 -8.56
C SER A 584 -35.38 44.44 -9.41
N GLN A 585 -34.25 44.97 -8.95
CA GLN A 585 -32.94 44.90 -9.63
C GLN A 585 -32.32 43.51 -9.44
N SER A 586 -33.05 42.45 -9.80
CA SER A 586 -32.70 41.06 -9.49
C SER A 586 -32.10 40.33 -10.70
N ILE A 587 -31.25 39.33 -10.45
CA ILE A 587 -30.69 38.44 -11.47
C ILE A 587 -31.80 37.66 -12.20
N TYR A 588 -32.92 37.40 -11.50
CA TYR A 588 -34.11 36.79 -12.10
C TYR A 588 -34.64 37.62 -13.28
N ARG A 589 -34.81 38.94 -13.12
CA ARG A 589 -35.31 39.79 -14.22
C ARG A 589 -34.27 40.00 -15.32
N GLN A 590 -32.98 39.99 -14.98
CA GLN A 590 -31.93 40.00 -15.99
C GLN A 590 -32.01 38.74 -16.88
N TYR A 591 -32.16 37.55 -16.26
CA TYR A 591 -32.19 36.28 -16.98
C TYR A 591 -33.49 36.07 -17.77
N PHE A 592 -34.66 36.33 -17.16
CA PHE A 592 -35.95 36.11 -17.79
C PHE A 592 -36.37 37.25 -18.72
N HIS A 593 -36.12 38.51 -18.34
CA HIS A 593 -36.65 39.72 -19.00
C HIS A 593 -35.58 40.64 -19.63
N GLY A 594 -34.27 40.32 -19.52
CA GLY A 594 -33.19 41.06 -20.17
C GLY A 594 -32.85 42.42 -19.55
N GLU A 595 -33.38 42.75 -18.37
CA GLU A 595 -33.19 44.06 -17.74
C GLU A 595 -31.82 44.19 -17.05
N LYS A 596 -31.01 45.18 -17.44
CA LYS A 596 -29.65 45.41 -16.90
C LYS A 596 -29.71 46.05 -15.49
N PRO A 597 -28.90 45.58 -14.51
CA PRO A 597 -28.76 46.26 -13.22
C PRO A 597 -28.05 47.61 -13.41
N LYS A 598 -28.54 48.68 -12.77
CA LYS A 598 -27.74 49.92 -12.60
C LYS A 598 -26.57 49.62 -11.67
N GLU A 599 -25.35 49.96 -12.09
CA GLU A 599 -24.15 49.85 -11.28
C GLU A 599 -24.35 50.52 -9.92
N LYS A 600 -24.29 49.73 -8.85
CA LYS A 600 -24.17 50.29 -7.51
C LYS A 600 -22.74 50.79 -7.36
N ALA A 601 -22.62 52.09 -7.11
CA ALA A 601 -21.41 52.70 -6.59
C ALA A 601 -20.87 51.81 -5.45
N VAL A 602 -19.62 51.37 -5.62
CA VAL A 602 -18.89 50.59 -4.63
C VAL A 602 -18.79 51.42 -3.36
N SER A 603 -19.60 51.08 -2.37
CA SER A 603 -19.46 51.60 -1.02
C SER A 603 -18.21 50.96 -0.42
N THR A 604 -17.23 51.80 -0.12
CA THR A 604 -16.00 51.52 0.64
C THR A 604 -16.29 50.93 2.02
N GLN A 605 -16.05 49.63 2.20
CA GLN A 605 -15.80 48.88 3.46
C GLN A 605 -15.72 47.39 3.08
N GLN A 606 -14.67 46.58 3.26
CA GLN A 606 -13.55 46.56 4.21
C GLN A 606 -12.31 45.99 3.48
N ASP A 607 -11.14 46.61 3.63
CA ASP A 607 -9.85 46.16 3.05
C ASP A 607 -9.29 44.85 3.66
N LEU A 608 -10.05 44.18 4.53
CA LEU A 608 -9.62 43.02 5.30
C LEU A 608 -10.44 41.77 4.98
N ILE A 609 -9.79 40.72 4.48
CA ILE A 609 -10.41 39.43 4.20
C ILE A 609 -10.56 38.64 5.51
N THR A 610 -11.79 38.55 6.01
CA THR A 610 -12.14 37.79 7.23
C THR A 610 -12.34 36.29 6.97
N THR A 611 -12.44 35.89 5.69
CA THR A 611 -12.65 34.48 5.31
C THR A 611 -11.35 33.70 5.30
N LYS A 612 -11.44 32.37 5.42
CA LYS A 612 -10.31 31.41 5.36
C LYS A 612 -9.60 31.29 4.01
N LYS A 613 -9.92 32.16 3.04
CA LYS A 613 -9.36 32.15 1.68
C LYS A 613 -7.91 32.62 1.67
N PHE A 614 -7.19 32.29 0.61
CA PHE A 614 -5.94 32.98 0.31
C PHE A 614 -6.20 34.46 0.10
N VAL A 615 -5.37 35.28 0.71
CA VAL A 615 -5.37 36.71 0.54
C VAL A 615 -4.71 37.02 -0.80
N PRO A 616 -5.35 37.84 -1.66
CA PRO A 616 -4.74 38.30 -2.89
C PRO A 616 -3.43 39.05 -2.60
N PRO A 617 -2.51 39.11 -3.58
CA PRO A 617 -1.25 39.81 -3.41
C PRO A 617 -1.47 41.25 -2.93
N ASP A 618 -0.64 41.70 -1.98
CA ASP A 618 -0.69 43.04 -1.38
C ASP A 618 -2.03 43.44 -0.73
N LYS A 619 -2.89 42.46 -0.44
CA LYS A 619 -4.08 42.62 0.39
C LYS A 619 -3.86 42.01 1.77
N TYR A 620 -4.78 42.29 2.69
CA TYR A 620 -4.71 41.85 4.08
C TYR A 620 -5.90 40.97 4.45
N GLY A 621 -5.69 40.04 5.38
CA GLY A 621 -6.71 39.17 5.95
C GLY A 621 -6.54 38.98 7.45
N THR A 622 -7.59 38.50 8.11
CA THR A 622 -7.54 38.22 9.56
C THR A 622 -6.76 36.94 9.86
N LEU A 623 -6.07 36.91 10.99
CA LEU A 623 -5.49 35.71 11.58
C LEU A 623 -6.56 34.89 12.33
N PRO A 624 -6.32 33.59 12.60
CA PRO A 624 -7.14 32.82 13.53
C PRO A 624 -7.17 33.43 14.94
N ASP A 625 -8.28 33.25 15.66
CA ASP A 625 -8.50 33.90 16.98
C ASP A 625 -7.42 33.56 18.01
N ASN A 626 -6.97 32.30 18.06
CA ASN A 626 -5.95 31.89 19.02
C ASN A 626 -4.59 32.54 18.73
N LEU A 627 -4.27 32.75 17.45
CA LEU A 627 -3.04 33.40 17.02
C LEU A 627 -3.11 34.91 17.29
N THR A 628 -4.25 35.54 16.99
CA THR A 628 -4.52 36.96 17.30
C THR A 628 -4.34 37.23 18.79
N LYS A 629 -4.99 36.43 19.65
CA LYS A 629 -4.87 36.53 21.11
C LYS A 629 -3.44 36.33 21.59
N MET A 630 -2.69 35.40 21.00
CA MET A 630 -1.28 35.17 21.36
C MET A 630 -0.43 36.41 21.05
N PHE A 631 -0.60 37.01 19.87
CA PHE A 631 0.10 38.24 19.51
C PHE A 631 -0.29 39.42 20.43
N GLU A 632 -1.58 39.56 20.77
CA GLU A 632 -2.07 40.57 21.71
C GLU A 632 -1.52 40.37 23.13
N ILE A 633 -1.37 39.13 23.61
CA ILE A 633 -0.76 38.84 24.92
C ILE A 633 0.68 39.36 24.99
N PHE A 634 1.44 39.23 23.91
CA PHE A 634 2.84 39.67 23.88
C PHE A 634 2.99 41.15 23.56
N ASP A 635 2.16 41.68 22.65
CA ASP A 635 2.28 43.01 22.09
C ASP A 635 0.90 43.62 21.78
N TYR A 636 0.16 43.97 22.85
CA TYR A 636 -1.09 44.71 22.73
C TYR A 636 -0.85 46.17 22.38
N ASP A 637 -1.58 46.63 21.37
CA ASP A 637 -1.57 48.01 20.90
C ASP A 637 -2.95 48.33 20.32
N GLU A 638 -3.61 49.37 20.82
CA GLU A 638 -4.99 49.70 20.44
C GLU A 638 -5.10 50.18 18.99
N ASP A 639 -4.05 50.83 18.46
CA ASP A 639 -4.03 51.40 17.12
C ASP A 639 -3.60 50.41 16.04
N TYR A 640 -3.00 49.29 16.44
CA TYR A 640 -2.48 48.27 15.53
C TYR A 640 -3.22 46.94 15.62
N VAL A 641 -3.12 46.15 14.57
CA VAL A 641 -3.64 44.78 14.52
C VAL A 641 -2.70 43.88 13.73
N TYR A 642 -2.57 42.62 14.15
CA TYR A 642 -1.83 41.62 13.41
C TYR A 642 -2.72 40.98 12.33
N VAL A 643 -2.25 41.03 11.08
CA VAL A 643 -2.98 40.55 9.89
C VAL A 643 -2.05 39.71 9.01
N ARG A 644 -2.64 38.84 8.17
CA ARG A 644 -1.89 38.10 7.15
C ARG A 644 -1.95 38.85 5.83
N LYS A 645 -0.79 39.09 5.21
CA LYS A 645 -0.64 39.75 3.92
C LYS A 645 -0.48 38.69 2.82
N GLY A 646 -1.24 38.82 1.75
CA GLY A 646 -1.12 37.96 0.58
C GLY A 646 0.12 38.26 -0.26
N VAL A 647 0.67 37.20 -0.87
CA VAL A 647 1.83 37.22 -1.77
C VAL A 647 1.42 36.89 -3.21
N TYR A 648 2.33 36.86 -4.19
CA TYR A 648 2.06 36.59 -5.61
C TYR A 648 2.18 35.11 -5.97
N GLU A 649 3.30 34.47 -5.66
CA GLU A 649 3.62 33.14 -6.19
C GLU A 649 3.24 32.04 -5.19
N ALA A 650 2.44 31.04 -5.61
CA ALA A 650 1.95 30.02 -4.68
C ALA A 650 3.07 29.06 -4.25
N ASN A 651 3.81 28.53 -5.22
CA ASN A 651 4.88 27.54 -4.97
C ASN A 651 6.10 28.15 -4.27
N SER A 652 6.38 29.43 -4.52
CA SER A 652 7.49 30.15 -3.90
C SER A 652 7.03 31.11 -2.81
N SER A 653 5.79 30.99 -2.34
CA SER A 653 5.20 31.89 -1.34
C SER A 653 6.00 31.97 -0.05
N PHE A 654 6.67 30.90 0.37
CA PHE A 654 7.53 30.92 1.55
C PHE A 654 8.74 31.84 1.34
N LEU A 655 9.46 31.67 0.23
CA LEU A 655 10.59 32.53 -0.13
C LEU A 655 10.13 33.99 -0.29
N GLU A 656 9.00 34.22 -0.96
CA GLU A 656 8.43 35.56 -1.13
C GLU A 656 8.10 36.22 0.21
N CYS A 657 7.48 35.50 1.16
CA CYS A 657 7.21 36.02 2.50
C CYS A 657 8.51 36.43 3.23
N VAL A 658 9.57 35.62 3.13
CA VAL A 658 10.86 35.95 3.74
C VAL A 658 11.50 37.16 3.06
N MET A 659 11.47 37.22 1.73
CA MET A 659 12.03 38.34 0.98
C MET A 659 11.26 39.64 1.25
N GLU A 660 9.93 39.61 1.37
CA GLU A 660 9.12 40.77 1.76
C GLU A 660 9.35 41.17 3.22
N GLY A 661 9.45 40.20 4.13
CA GLY A 661 9.84 40.43 5.52
C GLY A 661 11.20 41.11 5.63
N MET A 662 12.09 40.87 4.67
CA MET A 662 13.43 41.46 4.57
C MET A 662 13.55 42.46 3.42
N TYR A 663 12.47 43.16 3.05
CA TYR A 663 12.43 44.01 1.86
C TYR A 663 13.56 45.04 1.76
N ARG A 664 14.06 45.57 2.89
CA ARG A 664 15.18 46.52 2.91
C ARG A 664 16.49 45.91 2.40
N GLN A 665 16.67 44.60 2.56
CA GLN A 665 17.82 43.85 2.05
C GLN A 665 17.57 43.34 0.62
N THR A 666 16.33 42.93 0.31
CA THR A 666 16.02 42.22 -0.94
C THR A 666 15.52 43.11 -2.08
N GLY A 667 15.02 44.31 -1.76
CA GLY A 667 14.41 45.24 -2.71
C GLY A 667 13.08 44.75 -3.31
N ILE A 668 12.51 43.64 -2.82
CA ILE A 668 11.41 42.95 -3.52
C ILE A 668 10.13 43.79 -3.67
N LEU A 669 9.90 44.75 -2.77
CA LEU A 669 8.72 45.60 -2.84
C LEU A 669 8.74 46.57 -4.04
N ASP A 670 9.92 46.91 -4.54
CA ASP A 670 10.15 47.84 -5.65
C ASP A 670 10.20 47.14 -7.02
N VAL A 671 10.09 45.81 -7.06
CA VAL A 671 10.15 45.00 -8.28
C VAL A 671 8.77 44.94 -8.94
N GLU A 672 8.68 45.33 -10.21
CA GLU A 672 7.42 45.26 -10.99
C GLU A 672 6.95 43.82 -11.23
N ASP A 673 7.84 42.93 -11.68
CA ASP A 673 7.55 41.50 -11.89
C ASP A 673 8.20 40.65 -10.78
N ARG A 674 7.53 40.60 -9.62
CA ARG A 674 8.01 39.82 -8.47
C ARG A 674 8.14 38.33 -8.79
N LYS A 675 7.27 37.79 -9.65
CA LYS A 675 7.27 36.36 -9.97
C LYS A 675 8.58 35.95 -10.64
N VAL A 676 8.96 36.64 -11.72
CA VAL A 676 10.21 36.37 -12.44
C VAL A 676 11.43 36.57 -11.54
N TYR A 677 11.39 37.60 -10.68
CA TYR A 677 12.48 37.85 -9.73
C TYR A 677 12.66 36.70 -8.73
N ILE A 678 11.57 36.20 -8.13
CA ILE A 678 11.59 35.08 -7.19
C ILE A 678 12.10 33.79 -7.85
N GLU A 679 11.65 33.51 -9.08
CA GLU A 679 12.13 32.36 -9.85
C GLU A 679 13.64 32.44 -10.12
N SER A 680 14.13 33.63 -10.50
CA SER A 680 15.57 33.86 -10.69
C SER A 680 16.36 33.69 -9.39
N GLU A 681 15.77 34.08 -8.26
CA GLU A 681 16.41 33.98 -6.95
C GLU A 681 16.53 32.52 -6.51
N ARG A 682 15.51 31.69 -6.74
CA ARG A 682 15.60 30.24 -6.50
C ARG A 682 16.79 29.59 -7.20
N VAL A 683 17.04 29.96 -8.46
CA VAL A 683 18.19 29.44 -9.22
C VAL A 683 19.51 29.86 -8.56
N LYS A 684 19.64 31.10 -8.08
CA LYS A 684 20.84 31.58 -7.38
C LYS A 684 21.02 30.90 -6.02
N LEU A 685 19.93 30.61 -5.32
CA LEU A 685 19.94 29.95 -4.03
C LEU A 685 20.32 28.47 -4.11
N ALA A 686 20.18 27.82 -5.28
CA ALA A 686 20.49 26.41 -5.49
C ALA A 686 22.02 26.14 -5.57
N THR A 687 22.73 26.35 -4.46
CA THR A 687 24.17 26.06 -4.31
C THR A 687 24.41 24.92 -3.32
N ALA A 688 25.56 24.23 -3.44
CA ALA A 688 25.92 23.14 -2.54
C ALA A 688 26.05 23.59 -1.06
N ALA A 689 26.47 24.84 -0.81
CA ALA A 689 26.59 25.38 0.54
C ALA A 689 25.21 25.67 1.16
N ASN A 690 24.28 26.22 0.37
CA ASN A 690 22.90 26.45 0.81
C ASN A 690 22.16 25.11 1.04
N ALA A 691 22.35 24.16 0.14
CA ALA A 691 21.78 22.82 0.27
C ALA A 691 22.28 22.08 1.52
N ALA A 692 23.56 22.23 1.86
CA ALA A 692 24.14 21.66 3.08
C ALA A 692 23.51 22.26 4.36
N ALA A 693 23.08 23.53 4.34
CA ALA A 693 22.41 24.15 5.48
C ALA A 693 21.00 23.58 5.77
N CYS A 694 20.38 22.92 4.79
CA CYS A 694 19.09 22.22 4.94
C CYS A 694 19.22 20.80 5.49
N ARG A 695 20.45 20.29 5.72
CA ARG A 695 20.66 18.87 6.05
C ARG A 695 19.99 18.41 7.34
N GLN A 696 19.74 19.32 8.28
CA GLN A 696 19.00 18.98 9.49
C GLN A 696 17.53 18.65 9.19
N GLU A 697 16.92 19.39 8.28
CA GLU A 697 15.52 19.24 7.89
C GLU A 697 15.33 18.21 6.77
N MET A 698 16.39 17.98 6.00
CA MET A 698 16.47 17.10 4.83
C MET A 698 17.59 16.05 5.02
N TYR A 699 17.67 15.43 6.20
CA TYR A 699 18.72 14.46 6.57
C TYR A 699 18.81 13.24 5.65
N ASP A 700 17.72 12.97 4.93
CA ASP A 700 17.49 11.89 3.97
C ASP A 700 17.72 12.29 2.50
N TYR A 701 18.03 13.56 2.20
CA TYR A 701 18.27 14.02 0.83
C TYR A 701 19.75 14.24 0.54
N SER A 702 20.24 13.77 -0.60
CA SER A 702 21.57 14.15 -1.09
C SER A 702 21.63 15.65 -1.40
N ILE A 703 22.83 16.26 -1.30
CA ILE A 703 23.06 17.67 -1.65
C ILE A 703 22.52 18.01 -3.04
N LYS A 704 22.66 17.09 -4.01
CA LYS A 704 22.15 17.28 -5.38
C LYS A 704 20.63 17.37 -5.41
N GLN A 705 19.92 16.43 -4.77
CA GLN A 705 18.45 16.46 -4.70
C GLN A 705 17.95 17.75 -4.05
N ILE A 706 18.58 18.20 -2.96
CA ILE A 706 18.21 19.46 -2.30
C ILE A 706 18.37 20.65 -3.27
N MET A 707 19.49 20.71 -4.00
CA MET A 707 19.73 21.78 -4.99
C MET A 707 18.67 21.77 -6.10
N ASP A 708 18.30 20.59 -6.59
CA ASP A 708 17.31 20.46 -7.66
C ASP A 708 15.92 20.90 -7.19
N ILE A 709 15.52 20.57 -5.94
CA ILE A 709 14.27 21.06 -5.34
C ILE A 709 14.29 22.58 -5.14
N ILE A 710 15.41 23.16 -4.68
CA ILE A 710 15.54 24.62 -4.55
C ILE A 710 15.35 25.28 -5.91
N ARG A 711 15.97 24.74 -6.96
CA ARG A 711 15.95 25.30 -8.32
C ARG A 711 14.58 25.23 -8.98
N ASP A 712 13.81 24.17 -8.74
CA ASP A 712 12.53 23.93 -9.41
C ASP A 712 11.40 24.81 -8.85
N SER A 713 10.98 25.83 -9.61
CA SER A 713 9.88 26.74 -9.24
C SER A 713 8.50 26.11 -9.31
N SER A 714 8.34 24.95 -9.95
CA SER A 714 7.08 24.20 -9.97
C SER A 714 6.80 23.48 -8.65
N LEU A 715 7.83 23.26 -7.83
CA LEU A 715 7.73 22.65 -6.51
C LEU A 715 7.51 23.71 -5.42
N TYR A 716 6.54 23.43 -4.54
CA TYR A 716 6.29 24.24 -3.36
C TYR A 716 7.50 24.20 -2.41
N MET A 717 8.10 25.36 -2.13
CA MET A 717 9.22 25.49 -1.20
C MET A 717 8.70 25.40 0.24
N GLU A 718 8.54 24.17 0.73
CA GLU A 718 7.89 23.92 2.01
C GLU A 718 8.69 24.50 3.20
N PRO A 719 8.06 25.31 4.09
CA PRO A 719 8.75 25.93 5.21
C PRO A 719 9.43 24.94 6.16
N SER A 720 8.83 23.75 6.33
CA SER A 720 9.37 22.68 7.20
C SER A 720 10.75 22.19 6.76
N LEU A 721 11.14 22.40 5.50
CA LEU A 721 12.39 21.91 4.93
C LEU A 721 13.46 23.01 4.74
N PHE A 722 13.03 24.26 4.56
CA PHE A 722 13.93 25.35 4.15
C PHE A 722 14.14 26.46 5.19
N THR A 723 13.47 26.40 6.34
CA THR A 723 13.53 27.47 7.36
C THR A 723 14.97 27.78 7.79
N SER A 724 15.73 26.78 8.24
CA SER A 724 17.11 26.95 8.73
C SER A 724 18.01 27.66 7.70
N PHE A 725 17.91 27.25 6.44
CA PHE A 725 18.65 27.82 5.32
C PHE A 725 18.28 29.29 5.07
N LEU A 726 16.99 29.61 4.93
CA LEU A 726 16.56 30.99 4.66
C LEU A 726 16.86 31.94 5.82
N GLU A 727 16.74 31.46 7.06
CA GLU A 727 17.14 32.25 8.24
C GLU A 727 18.63 32.62 8.19
N GLN A 728 19.50 31.73 7.71
CA GLN A 728 20.94 31.98 7.60
C GLN A 728 21.24 32.92 6.44
N HIS A 729 20.63 32.66 5.28
CA HIS A 729 20.89 33.42 4.06
C HIS A 729 20.46 34.89 4.19
N PHE A 730 19.27 35.13 4.74
CA PHE A 730 18.73 36.47 4.93
C PHE A 730 19.06 37.08 6.31
N ASN A 731 19.86 36.39 7.14
CA ASN A 731 20.17 36.82 8.50
C ASN A 731 18.92 37.30 9.27
N CYS A 732 17.96 36.38 9.46
CA CYS A 732 16.72 36.64 10.16
C CYS A 732 16.32 35.45 11.05
N ASN A 733 15.29 35.62 11.86
CA ASN A 733 14.61 34.56 12.59
C ASN A 733 13.22 34.35 11.96
N ILE A 734 12.89 33.13 11.56
CA ILE A 734 11.63 32.78 10.94
C ILE A 734 10.86 31.88 11.91
N PHE A 735 9.59 32.21 12.12
CA PHE A 735 8.65 31.36 12.85
C PHE A 735 7.41 31.13 12.00
N VAL A 736 7.11 29.86 11.76
CA VAL A 736 6.03 29.44 10.86
C VAL A 736 4.86 28.93 11.68
N PHE A 737 3.70 29.51 11.46
CA PHE A 737 2.43 29.07 12.03
C PHE A 737 1.64 28.33 10.96
N SER A 738 1.23 27.09 11.22
CA SER A 738 0.33 26.37 10.32
C SER A 738 -1.09 26.32 10.85
N ARG A 739 -2.05 26.23 9.94
CA ARG A 739 -3.46 26.10 10.32
C ARG A 739 -3.79 24.68 10.83
N ALA A 740 -4.47 24.61 11.97
CA ALA A 740 -5.07 23.41 12.55
C ALA A 740 -6.59 23.62 12.71
N GLU A 741 -7.40 23.08 11.78
CA GLU A 741 -8.86 23.28 11.70
C GLU A 741 -9.32 24.76 11.74
N ASN A 742 -9.63 25.25 12.96
CA ASN A 742 -10.07 26.61 13.29
C ASN A 742 -9.00 27.44 14.03
N ASN A 743 -7.88 26.83 14.41
CA ASN A 743 -6.77 27.43 15.14
C ASN A 743 -5.50 27.47 14.27
N ALA A 744 -4.44 28.09 14.79
CA ALA A 744 -3.07 27.96 14.29
C ALA A 744 -2.17 27.28 15.32
N LYS A 745 -1.16 26.54 14.85
CA LYS A 745 -0.08 25.97 15.67
C LYS A 745 1.27 26.53 15.20
N LEU A 746 2.18 26.77 16.14
CA LEU A 746 3.57 27.09 15.81
C LEU A 746 4.28 25.79 15.38
N ASN A 747 5.00 25.82 14.27
CA ASN A 747 5.71 24.65 13.75
C ASN A 747 7.20 24.71 14.11
N ILE A 748 7.75 23.57 14.54
CA ILE A 748 9.18 23.30 14.45
C ILE A 748 9.43 22.66 13.08
N PRO A 749 10.48 23.06 12.34
CA PRO A 749 10.82 22.44 11.06
C PRO A 749 11.05 20.93 11.19
N ARG A 750 11.03 20.22 10.07
CA ARG A 750 11.20 18.76 10.03
C ARG A 750 12.53 18.38 10.69
N HIS A 751 12.54 17.34 11.53
CA HIS A 751 13.76 16.83 12.16
C HIS A 751 13.57 15.43 12.75
N ILE A 752 14.68 14.75 12.99
CA ILE A 752 14.77 13.58 13.88
C ILE A 752 15.41 14.00 15.21
N GLN A 753 14.92 13.42 16.31
CA GLN A 753 15.31 13.70 17.69
C GLN A 753 15.09 15.18 18.06
N SER A 754 16.19 15.93 18.24
CA SER A 754 16.20 17.29 18.75
C SER A 754 16.44 18.30 17.63
N TYR A 755 15.69 19.40 17.59
CA TYR A 755 15.91 20.47 16.62
C TYR A 755 16.91 21.51 17.14
N TYR A 756 18.05 21.67 16.47
CA TYR A 756 19.09 22.62 16.85
C TYR A 756 18.91 23.93 16.08
N LYS A 757 19.03 25.06 16.81
CA LYS A 757 18.92 26.40 16.25
C LYS A 757 19.98 27.29 16.88
N ASN A 758 20.73 28.02 16.06
CA ASN A 758 21.69 29.01 16.55
C ASN A 758 20.96 30.28 16.98
N LYS A 759 21.36 30.83 18.12
CA LYS A 759 20.83 32.09 18.64
C LYS A 759 21.28 33.24 17.74
N ARG A 760 20.31 34.00 17.21
CA ARG A 760 20.55 35.17 16.36
C ARG A 760 19.86 36.42 16.92
N GLU A 761 20.61 37.51 17.00
CA GLU A 761 20.11 38.85 17.35
C GLU A 761 19.52 39.58 16.13
N ALA A 762 18.89 38.82 15.23
CA ALA A 762 18.35 39.30 13.96
C ALA A 762 16.82 39.53 14.00
N ASN A 763 16.30 40.29 13.05
CA ASN A 763 14.87 40.55 12.91
C ASN A 763 14.06 39.24 12.79
N CYS A 764 12.89 39.22 13.41
CA CYS A 764 11.94 38.12 13.36
C CYS A 764 10.89 38.36 12.28
N ILE A 765 10.57 37.30 11.56
CA ILE A 765 9.54 37.22 10.53
C ILE A 765 8.55 36.14 10.96
N PHE A 766 7.26 36.45 10.89
CA PHE A 766 6.19 35.53 11.24
C PHE A 766 5.42 35.16 9.99
N ILE A 767 5.31 33.87 9.71
CA ILE A 767 4.72 33.36 8.47
C ILE A 767 3.53 32.47 8.82
N TYR A 768 2.45 32.58 8.05
CA TYR A 768 1.25 31.77 8.19
C TYR A 768 1.08 30.83 6.99
N GLU A 769 1.21 29.53 7.22
CA GLU A 769 1.00 28.49 6.21
C GLU A 769 -0.40 27.87 6.32
N HIS A 770 -1.14 27.83 5.21
CA HIS A 770 -2.45 27.17 5.17
C HIS A 770 -2.83 26.70 3.76
N GLY A 771 -3.83 25.82 3.66
CA GLY A 771 -4.41 25.35 2.38
C GLY A 771 -5.65 26.12 1.93
N GLY A 772 -5.80 27.38 2.36
CA GLY A 772 -6.95 28.22 2.00
C GLY A 772 -8.32 27.72 2.48
N SER A 773 -9.36 28.10 1.74
CA SER A 773 -10.74 27.64 1.94
C SER A 773 -11.03 26.39 1.09
N VAL A 774 -12.25 25.83 1.16
CA VAL A 774 -12.65 24.72 0.27
C VAL A 774 -12.50 25.09 -1.21
N ALA A 775 -12.68 26.37 -1.56
CA ALA A 775 -12.49 26.88 -2.93
C ALA A 775 -11.01 26.98 -3.34
N ASP A 776 -10.08 26.84 -2.40
CA ASP A 776 -8.65 27.00 -2.64
C ASP A 776 -7.88 25.67 -2.54
N LYS A 777 -8.55 24.56 -2.18
CA LYS A 777 -7.90 23.25 -1.96
C LYS A 777 -7.14 22.71 -3.19
N GLU A 778 -7.55 23.10 -4.40
CA GLU A 778 -6.88 22.69 -5.64
C GLU A 778 -5.55 23.45 -5.89
N LYS A 779 -5.29 24.56 -5.15
CA LYS A 779 -4.07 25.39 -5.28
C LYS A 779 -2.92 24.96 -4.35
N GLY A 780 -3.10 23.91 -3.55
CA GLY A 780 -2.09 23.44 -2.58
C GLY A 780 -1.95 24.33 -1.34
N LYS A 781 -0.86 24.14 -0.58
CA LYS A 781 -0.50 24.99 0.56
C LYS A 781 0.10 26.30 0.07
N ARG A 782 -0.06 27.35 0.87
CA ARG A 782 0.55 28.66 0.62
C ARG A 782 0.97 29.31 1.94
N CYS A 783 2.07 30.06 1.88
CA CYS A 783 2.49 30.96 2.93
C CYS A 783 1.97 32.39 2.72
N GLU A 784 1.63 33.06 3.81
CA GLU A 784 1.28 34.48 3.87
C GLU A 784 2.08 35.14 5.00
N LEU A 785 2.48 36.39 4.81
CA LEU A 785 3.32 37.11 5.77
C LEU A 785 2.44 37.70 6.89
N ILE A 786 2.78 37.47 8.15
CA ILE A 786 2.09 38.09 9.28
C ILE A 786 2.71 39.45 9.58
N VAL A 787 1.93 40.52 9.38
CA VAL A 787 2.35 41.90 9.54
C VAL A 787 1.54 42.60 10.62
N LYS A 788 2.12 43.63 11.24
CA LYS A 788 1.42 44.52 12.18
C LYS A 788 1.00 45.76 11.40
N TRP A 789 -0.31 45.97 11.30
CA TRP A 789 -0.95 46.94 10.43
C TRP A 789 -1.68 47.99 11.26
N MET A 790 -1.47 49.28 10.95
CA MET A 790 -2.15 50.37 11.63
C MET A 790 -3.61 50.46 11.17
N LYS A 791 -4.56 50.53 12.10
CA LYS A 791 -6.00 50.58 11.79
C LYS A 791 -6.40 51.87 11.09
N SER A 792 -5.67 52.97 11.32
CA SER A 792 -5.97 54.31 10.81
C SER A 792 -5.22 54.69 9.53
N ASP A 793 -4.00 54.16 9.31
CA ASP A 793 -3.23 54.35 8.06
C ASP A 793 -2.91 53.01 7.40
N LYS A 794 -3.48 52.83 6.20
CA LYS A 794 -3.32 51.60 5.43
C LYS A 794 -1.89 51.35 4.93
N HIS A 795 -1.02 52.36 4.91
CA HIS A 795 0.36 52.24 4.44
C HIS A 795 1.36 52.02 5.58
N ASP A 796 0.95 52.18 6.84
CA ASP A 796 1.81 51.92 7.99
C ASP A 796 1.73 50.42 8.38
N VAL A 797 2.75 49.68 7.92
CA VAL A 797 2.82 48.22 8.01
C VAL A 797 4.22 47.80 8.44
N TYR A 798 4.31 47.04 9.52
CA TYR A 798 5.54 46.40 9.96
C TYR A 798 5.63 44.98 9.41
N TYR A 799 6.61 44.76 8.52
CA TYR A 799 6.87 43.48 7.85
C TYR A 799 7.79 42.55 8.66
N TYR A 800 8.54 43.10 9.61
CA TYR A 800 9.45 42.36 10.50
C TYR A 800 9.51 43.01 11.88
N TYR A 801 10.05 42.27 12.85
CA TYR A 801 10.08 42.69 14.26
C TYR A 801 11.49 42.58 14.82
N PRO A 802 12.04 43.60 15.50
CA PRO A 802 13.35 43.50 16.15
C PRO A 802 13.37 42.35 17.16
N HIS A 803 14.50 41.64 17.29
CA HIS A 803 14.63 40.48 18.19
C HIS A 803 14.28 40.79 19.66
N VAL A 804 14.48 42.04 20.08
CA VAL A 804 14.18 42.54 21.44
C VAL A 804 12.70 42.87 21.68
N SER A 805 11.90 42.97 20.61
CA SER A 805 10.47 43.29 20.71
C SER A 805 9.75 42.27 21.58
N LYS A 806 8.68 42.70 22.27
CA LYS A 806 7.93 41.83 23.18
C LYS A 806 7.37 40.61 22.45
N VAL A 807 6.82 40.83 21.25
CA VAL A 807 6.32 39.75 20.38
C VAL A 807 7.42 38.75 20.00
N SER A 808 8.61 39.23 19.61
CA SER A 808 9.72 38.36 19.24
C SER A 808 10.22 37.50 20.39
N ARG A 809 10.31 38.09 21.59
CA ARG A 809 10.70 37.36 22.80
C ARG A 809 9.63 36.32 23.19
N GLY A 810 8.36 36.72 23.21
CA GLY A 810 7.25 35.82 23.53
C GLY A 810 7.15 34.61 22.61
N VAL A 811 7.19 34.83 21.29
CA VAL A 811 7.16 33.73 20.30
C VAL A 811 8.38 32.82 20.43
N ARG A 812 9.57 33.40 20.63
CA ARG A 812 10.81 32.63 20.83
C ARG A 812 10.78 31.77 22.10
N GLU A 813 10.24 32.29 23.19
CA GLU A 813 10.08 31.54 24.44
C GLU A 813 9.14 30.34 24.26
N VAL A 814 8.02 30.52 23.55
CA VAL A 814 7.11 29.42 23.19
C VAL A 814 7.84 28.39 22.32
N TYR A 815 8.54 28.85 21.27
CA TYR A 815 9.30 27.98 20.38
C TYR A 815 10.36 27.16 21.12
N ASN A 816 11.12 27.79 22.02
CA ASN A 816 12.17 27.12 22.78
C ASN A 816 11.60 26.07 23.76
N LYS A 817 10.47 26.35 24.40
CA LYS A 817 9.75 25.35 25.21
C LYS A 817 9.27 24.16 24.37
N MET A 818 8.78 24.42 23.16
CA MET A 818 8.39 23.35 22.24
C MET A 818 9.59 22.48 21.86
N LYS A 819 10.75 23.08 21.54
CA LYS A 819 11.97 22.32 21.23
C LYS A 819 12.44 21.45 22.40
N GLN A 820 12.36 21.96 23.63
CA GLN A 820 12.73 21.22 24.83
C GLN A 820 11.88 19.96 25.03
N ALA A 821 10.60 19.99 24.63
CA ALA A 821 9.73 18.81 24.69
C ALA A 821 10.15 17.67 23.75
N TYR A 822 11.03 17.92 22.77
CA TYR A 822 11.61 16.91 21.88
C TYR A 822 13.00 16.43 22.32
N ALA A 823 13.51 16.92 23.46
CA ALA A 823 14.76 16.46 24.04
C ALA A 823 14.44 15.47 25.17
N LEU A 824 14.78 14.19 24.98
CA LEU A 824 14.48 13.13 25.95
C LEU A 824 15.12 13.44 27.32
N ASP A 825 16.43 13.69 27.36
CA ASP A 825 17.22 13.73 28.61
C ASP A 825 18.22 14.91 28.71
N ASN A 826 18.42 15.71 27.65
CA ASN A 826 19.42 16.78 27.62
C ASN A 826 18.80 18.12 27.23
N GLN A 827 19.05 19.15 28.04
CA GLN A 827 18.65 20.52 27.69
C GLN A 827 19.40 20.96 26.42
N ILE A 828 18.68 21.13 25.31
CA ILE A 828 19.25 21.69 24.09
C ILE A 828 19.51 23.18 24.34
N GLU A 829 20.75 23.55 24.63
CA GLU A 829 21.14 24.95 24.66
C GLU A 829 21.22 25.50 23.23
N ASP A 830 20.63 26.68 23.00
CA ASP A 830 20.82 27.38 21.73
C ASP A 830 22.31 27.74 21.60
N SER A 831 22.96 27.25 20.53
CA SER A 831 24.35 27.62 20.29
C SER A 831 24.44 29.12 19.95
N SER A 832 25.44 29.80 20.49
CA SER A 832 25.74 31.22 20.23
C SER A 832 26.91 31.39 19.27
N ILE A 833 27.14 30.38 18.42
CA ILE A 833 28.21 30.41 17.41
C ILE A 833 27.87 31.44 16.34
N LEU A 834 28.64 32.53 16.30
CA LEU A 834 28.55 33.58 15.29
C LEU A 834 29.68 33.40 14.27
N LEU A 835 29.31 33.29 13.00
CA LEU A 835 30.20 33.27 11.84
C LEU A 835 29.83 34.44 10.92
N PRO A 836 30.79 35.07 10.22
CA PRO A 836 32.18 34.66 10.04
C PRO A 836 33.12 35.13 11.16
N ILE A 837 34.17 34.37 11.43
CA ILE A 837 35.24 34.79 12.35
C ILE A 837 36.34 35.44 11.51
N GLU A 838 36.57 36.75 11.67
CA GLU A 838 37.57 37.51 10.88
C GLU A 838 38.99 36.88 10.86
N LYS A 839 39.29 36.03 11.85
CA LYS A 839 40.60 35.40 12.03
C LYS A 839 40.70 33.96 11.50
N ALA A 840 39.59 33.33 11.10
CA ALA A 840 39.56 31.95 10.61
C ALA A 840 38.38 31.71 9.65
N GLU A 841 38.65 31.11 8.49
CA GLU A 841 37.63 30.85 7.46
C GLU A 841 37.05 29.44 7.64
N LEU A 842 35.74 29.32 7.93
CA LEU A 842 35.02 28.05 7.88
C LEU A 842 34.73 27.68 6.41
N TYR A 843 35.17 26.51 5.95
CA TYR A 843 35.02 26.11 4.54
C TYR A 843 34.38 24.74 4.31
N GLU A 844 34.31 23.88 5.33
CA GLU A 844 33.65 22.55 5.27
C GLU A 844 33.01 22.16 6.61
N GLN A 845 31.99 21.30 6.56
CA GLN A 845 31.33 20.70 7.73
C GLN A 845 30.93 19.24 7.50
N GLY A 846 30.77 18.45 8.57
CA GLY A 846 30.30 17.05 8.50
C GLY A 846 29.01 16.81 9.29
N PHE A 847 28.11 15.96 8.77
CA PHE A 847 26.78 15.67 9.32
C PHE A 847 26.60 14.24 9.82
N ASP A 848 25.99 14.06 10.99
CA ASP A 848 25.58 12.72 11.43
C ASP A 848 24.37 12.18 10.65
N SER A 849 23.94 10.96 10.96
CA SER A 849 22.80 10.29 10.31
C SER A 849 21.45 11.00 10.55
N TYR A 850 21.39 11.97 11.47
CA TYR A 850 20.22 12.81 11.74
C TYR A 850 20.35 14.21 11.14
N GLY A 851 21.39 14.44 10.32
CA GLY A 851 21.63 15.70 9.63
C GLY A 851 22.21 16.80 10.52
N LYS A 852 22.69 16.48 11.73
CA LYS A 852 23.28 17.47 12.64
C LYS A 852 24.75 17.65 12.35
N CYS A 853 25.24 18.89 12.43
CA CYS A 853 26.66 19.18 12.28
C CYS A 853 27.45 18.62 13.48
N ARG A 854 28.53 17.90 13.19
CA ARG A 854 29.46 17.28 14.17
C ARG A 854 30.93 17.61 13.94
N MET A 855 31.24 18.18 12.78
CA MET A 855 32.60 18.50 12.39
C MET A 855 32.60 19.83 11.65
N LEU A 856 33.57 20.69 11.97
CA LEU A 856 33.84 21.96 11.30
C LEU A 856 35.31 22.02 10.91
N ARG A 857 35.60 22.46 9.68
CA ARG A 857 36.97 22.66 9.19
C ARG A 857 37.24 24.12 8.88
N PHE A 858 38.27 24.64 9.52
CA PHE A 858 38.70 26.02 9.38
C PHE A 858 40.05 26.12 8.68
N LYS A 859 40.23 27.13 7.85
CA LYS A 859 41.56 27.61 7.45
C LYS A 859 42.02 28.66 8.45
N PHE A 860 43.17 28.42 9.07
CA PHE A 860 43.80 29.33 10.02
C PHE A 860 45.29 29.44 9.73
N LYS A 861 45.75 30.63 9.32
CA LYS A 861 47.17 30.91 8.99
C LYS A 861 47.80 29.93 7.98
N GLY A 862 47.01 29.41 7.05
CA GLY A 862 47.46 28.43 6.04
C GLY A 862 47.29 26.97 6.46
N ASP A 863 47.04 26.70 7.75
CA ASP A 863 46.77 25.34 8.27
C ASP A 863 45.27 25.03 8.28
N THR A 864 44.93 23.75 8.14
CA THR A 864 43.57 23.24 8.36
C THR A 864 43.42 22.80 9.81
N VAL A 865 42.51 23.44 10.54
CA VAL A 865 42.14 23.04 11.89
C VAL A 865 40.76 22.41 11.86
N THR A 866 40.66 21.16 12.35
CA THR A 866 39.38 20.46 12.50
C THR A 866 38.87 20.60 13.93
N ILE A 867 37.59 20.92 14.07
CA ILE A 867 36.88 20.90 15.35
C ILE A 867 35.78 19.86 15.26
N LEU A 868 35.72 18.98 16.25
CA LEU A 868 34.61 18.06 16.47
C LEU A 868 33.68 18.68 17.50
N THR A 869 32.37 18.55 17.29
CA THR A 869 31.36 19.25 18.10
C THR A 869 30.31 18.28 18.61
N ASP A 870 29.76 18.58 19.78
CA ASP A 870 28.40 18.17 20.12
C ASP A 870 27.42 18.63 18.99
N PRO A 871 26.22 18.03 18.88
CA PRO A 871 25.37 18.25 17.71
C PRO A 871 25.00 19.73 17.55
N LEU A 872 25.16 20.25 16.33
CA LEU A 872 24.92 21.65 15.97
C LEU A 872 23.97 21.78 14.77
N GLN A 873 23.36 22.96 14.64
CA GLN A 873 22.68 23.35 13.39
C GLN A 873 23.71 23.42 12.24
N PRO A 874 23.42 22.84 11.06
CA PRO A 874 24.20 23.03 9.85
C PRO A 874 24.42 24.50 9.46
N PHE A 875 25.58 24.82 8.88
CA PHE A 875 25.94 26.16 8.41
C PHE A 875 25.82 26.31 6.88
N ILE A 876 25.82 27.52 6.32
CA ILE A 876 25.93 27.74 4.85
C ILE A 876 27.38 27.52 4.39
N VAL A 877 27.80 26.26 4.37
CA VAL A 877 29.14 25.81 4.00
C VAL A 877 29.04 24.41 3.39
N LYS A 878 29.95 24.03 2.49
CA LYS A 878 29.88 22.73 1.81
C LYS A 878 30.05 21.55 2.78
N GLU A 879 29.43 20.43 2.43
CA GLU A 879 29.63 19.14 3.10
C GLU A 879 31.05 18.61 2.84
N ALA A 880 31.70 18.10 3.88
CA ALA A 880 33.00 17.46 3.80
C ALA A 880 32.88 16.09 3.12
N ARG A 881 33.72 15.83 2.13
CA ARG A 881 33.73 14.54 1.39
C ARG A 881 34.16 13.35 2.24
N ASN A 882 34.90 13.60 3.32
CA ASN A 882 35.36 12.57 4.24
C ASN A 882 35.30 13.09 5.69
N TRP A 883 35.14 12.15 6.59
CA TRP A 883 35.02 12.38 8.04
C TRP A 883 36.36 12.32 8.78
N ILE A 884 37.48 12.44 8.06
CA ILE A 884 38.82 12.32 8.65
C ILE A 884 39.17 13.64 9.35
N ALA A 885 39.37 13.60 10.66
CA ALA A 885 39.78 14.79 11.40
C ALA A 885 41.27 15.09 11.17
N THR A 886 41.58 16.31 10.70
CA THR A 886 42.97 16.75 10.51
C THR A 886 43.56 17.14 11.87
N LYS A 887 44.64 16.45 12.26
CA LYS A 887 45.42 16.80 13.45
C LYS A 887 46.26 18.04 13.17
N THR A 888 46.30 18.95 14.13
CA THR A 888 47.05 20.21 14.06
C THR A 888 48.15 20.27 15.12
N LEU A 889 49.20 21.06 14.90
CA LEU A 889 50.20 21.33 15.93
C LEU A 889 49.57 22.00 17.15
N LYS A 890 49.93 21.56 18.36
CA LYS A 890 49.39 22.08 19.64
C LYS A 890 49.36 23.62 19.68
N ASP A 891 50.46 24.28 19.34
CA ASP A 891 50.56 25.75 19.37
C ASP A 891 49.61 26.43 18.38
N THR A 892 49.39 25.83 17.21
CA THR A 892 48.44 26.33 16.22
C THR A 892 47.01 26.15 16.75
N ALA A 893 46.70 25.00 17.35
CA ALA A 893 45.38 24.73 17.94
C ALA A 893 45.04 25.70 19.09
N ILE A 894 45.99 26.01 19.97
CA ILE A 894 45.79 26.98 21.06
C ILE A 894 45.62 28.41 20.52
N LYS A 895 46.45 28.82 19.55
CA LYS A 895 46.32 30.13 18.89
C LYS A 895 44.99 30.27 18.17
N PHE A 896 44.55 29.19 17.51
CA PHE A 896 43.25 29.11 16.84
C PHE A 896 42.11 29.22 17.85
N ALA A 897 42.10 28.40 18.91
CA ALA A 897 41.09 28.44 19.97
C ALA A 897 40.93 29.85 20.54
N LYS A 898 42.04 30.54 20.83
CA LYS A 898 42.03 31.94 21.27
C LYS A 898 41.48 32.90 20.21
N ALA A 899 41.84 32.70 18.93
CA ALA A 899 41.40 33.56 17.84
C ALA A 899 39.88 33.49 17.61
N ILE A 900 39.29 32.31 17.80
CA ILE A 900 37.86 32.07 17.58
C ILE A 900 37.04 32.01 18.88
N LYS A 901 37.64 32.41 20.01
CA LYS A 901 37.03 32.47 21.35
C LYS A 901 36.52 31.13 21.88
N ILE A 902 37.23 30.04 21.60
CA ILE A 902 37.03 28.77 22.32
C ILE A 902 37.66 28.89 23.70
N GLN A 903 36.87 28.61 24.73
CA GLN A 903 37.38 28.46 26.09
C GLN A 903 37.87 27.02 26.27
N LEU A 904 39.20 26.83 26.27
CA LEU A 904 39.80 25.53 26.57
C LEU A 904 39.54 25.17 28.04
N THR A 905 39.09 23.94 28.30
CA THR A 905 38.68 23.47 29.63
C THR A 905 39.55 22.33 30.14
N SER A 906 39.91 21.40 29.27
CA SER A 906 40.58 20.15 29.63
C SER A 906 41.35 19.61 28.42
N GLN A 907 42.10 18.53 28.64
CA GLN A 907 42.92 17.86 27.63
C GLN A 907 42.87 16.33 27.78
N CYS A 908 43.11 15.62 26.68
CA CYS A 908 43.29 14.16 26.69
C CYS A 908 44.76 13.79 26.53
N VAL A 909 45.29 13.05 27.50
CA VAL A 909 46.66 12.53 27.49
C VAL A 909 46.61 11.02 27.45
N ARG A 910 47.26 10.41 26.45
CA ARG A 910 47.44 8.95 26.36
C ARG A 910 48.91 8.63 26.22
N ASP A 911 49.38 7.65 26.99
CA ASP A 911 50.79 7.21 27.01
C ASP A 911 51.78 8.38 27.23
N GLY A 912 51.38 9.39 28.00
CA GLY A 912 52.17 10.59 28.27
C GLY A 912 52.15 11.66 27.16
N TYR A 913 51.41 11.45 26.08
CA TYR A 913 51.28 12.40 24.97
C TYR A 913 49.87 13.01 24.91
N LEU A 914 49.81 14.33 24.72
CA LEU A 914 48.59 15.05 24.39
C LEU A 914 48.08 14.59 23.03
N LYS A 915 46.80 14.21 22.98
CA LYS A 915 46.11 13.79 21.75
C LYS A 915 45.02 14.79 21.33
N GLU A 916 44.33 15.38 22.30
CA GLU A 916 43.14 16.22 22.05
C GLU A 916 43.05 17.38 23.06
N LEU A 917 42.60 18.53 22.58
CA LEU A 917 42.25 19.68 23.41
C LEU A 917 40.72 19.82 23.46
N TYR A 918 40.16 19.94 24.67
CA TYR A 918 38.73 20.13 24.87
C TYR A 918 38.42 21.59 25.23
N GLY A 919 37.27 22.06 24.76
CA GLY A 919 36.80 23.40 25.11
C GLY A 919 35.31 23.61 24.86
N ILE A 920 34.88 24.85 25.03
CA ILE A 920 33.52 25.30 24.79
C ILE A 920 33.53 26.38 23.71
N PHE A 921 32.71 26.20 22.68
CA PHE A 921 32.51 27.13 21.58
C PHE A 921 31.03 27.54 21.50
N GLY A 922 30.72 28.78 21.86
CA GLY A 922 29.34 29.29 21.79
C GLY A 922 28.33 28.48 22.62
N GLY A 923 28.75 27.91 23.76
CA GLY A 923 27.93 27.04 24.61
C GLY A 923 28.03 25.55 24.28
N VAL A 924 28.71 25.18 23.20
CA VAL A 924 28.79 23.80 22.72
C VAL A 924 30.16 23.21 23.01
N LYS A 925 30.20 21.97 23.51
CA LYS A 925 31.46 21.27 23.77
C LYS A 925 32.13 20.93 22.44
N VAL A 926 33.43 21.18 22.39
CA VAL A 926 34.25 20.97 21.21
C VAL A 926 35.55 20.28 21.53
N THR A 927 36.05 19.53 20.55
CA THR A 927 37.33 18.82 20.60
C THR A 927 38.19 19.23 19.41
N ILE A 928 39.45 19.56 19.67
CA ILE A 928 40.46 19.87 18.65
C ILE A 928 41.53 18.78 18.69
N PRO A 929 41.59 17.90 17.66
CA PRO A 929 42.63 16.89 17.56
C PRO A 929 44.00 17.51 17.29
N VAL A 930 45.02 17.08 18.03
CA VAL A 930 46.39 17.58 17.87
C VAL A 930 47.38 16.45 17.56
N ASN A 931 48.53 16.84 17.01
CA ASN A 931 49.67 15.94 16.90
C ASN A 931 50.23 15.63 18.28
N ASP A 932 50.79 14.42 18.42
CA ASP A 932 51.43 13.96 19.64
C ASP A 932 52.43 15.01 20.15
N SER A 933 52.18 15.49 21.36
CA SER A 933 52.95 16.58 21.96
C SER A 933 52.90 16.50 23.49
N ILE A 934 53.71 17.34 24.15
CA ILE A 934 53.75 17.41 25.61
C ILE A 934 52.43 18.05 26.11
N PRO A 935 51.80 17.51 27.17
CA PRO A 935 50.60 18.07 27.80
C PRO A 935 50.72 19.58 28.06
N GLU A 936 49.60 20.30 27.91
CA GLU A 936 49.55 21.74 28.12
C GLU A 936 49.41 22.05 29.62
N ALA A 937 50.28 22.92 30.13
CA ALA A 937 50.27 23.28 31.54
C ALA A 937 49.00 24.08 31.89
N GLY A 938 48.33 23.71 32.98
CA GLY A 938 47.14 24.40 33.48
C GLY A 938 45.80 23.89 32.96
N LEU A 939 45.77 22.89 32.06
CA LEU A 939 44.56 22.17 31.69
C LEU A 939 44.47 20.85 32.45
N GLN A 940 43.29 20.53 32.99
CA GLN A 940 43.05 19.25 33.66
C GLN A 940 43.01 18.11 32.63
N GLU A 941 43.60 16.98 33.00
CA GLU A 941 43.48 15.75 32.23
C GLU A 941 42.08 15.17 32.44
N GLU A 942 41.38 14.94 31.34
CA GLU A 942 40.13 14.20 31.32
C GLU A 942 40.34 12.94 30.48
N ASN A 943 39.67 11.86 30.90
CA ASN A 943 39.53 10.69 30.07
C ASN A 943 38.91 11.10 28.73
N ASP A 944 39.24 10.32 27.72
CA ASP A 944 38.60 10.31 26.42
C ASP A 944 37.12 10.71 26.45
N ARG A 945 36.81 11.92 25.97
CA ARG A 945 35.43 12.34 25.67
C ARG A 945 34.91 11.70 24.39
N ILE A 946 35.62 10.69 23.89
CA ILE A 946 35.61 10.22 22.51
C ILE A 946 34.18 10.23 21.92
N ILE A 947 33.93 11.23 21.07
CA ILE A 947 33.25 10.97 19.81
C ILE A 947 34.26 10.12 19.02
N ASN A 948 34.01 8.81 18.87
CA ASN A 948 34.95 7.85 18.25
C ASN A 948 35.17 8.23 16.79
N ILE A 949 36.14 9.11 16.55
CA ILE A 949 36.54 9.54 15.21
C ILE A 949 37.98 9.05 14.91
N THR A 950 38.68 8.48 15.89
CA THR A 950 40.03 7.91 15.69
C THR A 950 40.04 6.47 15.20
N ASN A 951 38.96 5.70 15.36
CA ASN A 951 38.81 4.39 14.72
C ASN A 951 37.77 4.46 13.63
N ARG A 952 38.15 4.06 12.41
CA ARG A 952 37.31 4.02 11.21
C ARG A 952 36.02 3.20 11.36
N SER A 953 35.89 2.45 12.45
CA SER A 953 34.77 1.57 12.75
C SER A 953 34.51 1.57 14.25
N SER A 954 33.24 1.65 14.65
CA SER A 954 32.83 1.37 16.03
C SER A 954 33.25 -0.05 16.41
N VAL A 955 33.53 -0.31 17.69
CA VAL A 955 33.72 -1.69 18.19
C VAL A 955 32.55 -2.57 17.79
N MET A 956 31.33 -2.02 17.79
CA MET A 956 30.13 -2.70 17.31
C MET A 956 30.17 -2.97 15.80
N THR A 957 30.65 -2.01 14.99
CA THR A 957 30.83 -2.20 13.55
C THR A 957 31.82 -3.33 13.26
N ASN A 958 32.99 -3.31 13.93
CA ASN A 958 33.97 -4.40 13.80
C ASN A 958 33.41 -5.74 14.26
N TYR A 959 32.64 -5.76 15.36
CA TYR A 959 31.99 -6.97 15.83
C TYR A 959 31.01 -7.51 14.78
N ASN A 960 30.16 -6.67 14.20
CA ASN A 960 29.19 -7.08 13.17
C ASN A 960 29.90 -7.57 11.90
N GLU A 961 30.94 -6.86 11.45
CA GLU A 961 31.78 -7.27 10.31
C GLU A 961 32.44 -8.64 10.56
N TYR A 962 33.10 -8.83 11.70
CA TYR A 962 33.74 -10.11 12.02
C TYR A 962 32.75 -11.23 12.28
N LYS A 963 31.58 -10.93 12.84
CA LYS A 963 30.48 -11.90 13.01
C LYS A 963 29.98 -12.38 11.63
N LYS A 964 29.76 -11.45 10.69
CA LYS A 964 29.33 -11.73 9.31
C LYS A 964 30.38 -12.55 8.57
N LEU A 965 31.63 -12.11 8.61
CA LEU A 965 32.77 -12.80 8.01
C LEU A 965 32.98 -14.20 8.58
N ALA A 966 32.85 -14.39 9.89
CA ALA A 966 32.99 -15.71 10.51
C ALA A 966 31.94 -16.72 10.01
N ARG A 967 30.70 -16.26 9.76
CA ARG A 967 29.67 -17.09 9.12
C ARG A 967 30.11 -17.47 7.70
N TYR A 968 30.57 -16.50 6.91
CA TYR A 968 30.96 -16.75 5.51
C TYR A 968 32.10 -17.74 5.39
N ILE A 969 33.18 -17.55 6.16
CA ILE A 969 34.31 -18.48 6.20
C ILE A 969 33.86 -19.88 6.63
N THR A 970 32.87 -19.98 7.54
CA THR A 970 32.31 -21.28 7.95
C THR A 970 31.55 -21.96 6.82
N GLU A 971 30.67 -21.24 6.12
CA GLU A 971 29.91 -21.80 4.99
C GLU A 971 30.86 -22.17 3.82
N TYR A 972 31.89 -21.36 3.55
CA TYR A 972 32.96 -21.69 2.59
C TYR A 972 33.76 -22.94 2.96
N MET A 973 34.09 -23.12 4.25
CA MET A 973 34.76 -24.33 4.73
C MET A 973 33.91 -25.59 4.45
N LEU A 974 32.59 -25.51 4.67
CA LEU A 974 31.68 -26.63 4.40
C LEU A 974 31.54 -26.90 2.90
N TRP A 975 31.43 -25.84 2.09
CA TRP A 975 31.31 -25.92 0.64
C TRP A 975 32.55 -26.52 -0.01
N LEU A 976 33.74 -25.99 0.29
CA LEU A 976 34.99 -26.51 -0.25
C LEU A 976 35.24 -27.95 0.19
N PHE A 977 34.92 -28.30 1.44
CA PHE A 977 35.06 -29.68 1.91
C PHE A 977 34.12 -30.63 1.16
N SER A 978 32.85 -30.24 0.99
CA SER A 978 31.87 -31.02 0.24
C SER A 978 32.29 -31.22 -1.22
N LYS A 979 32.82 -30.16 -1.84
CA LYS A 979 33.37 -30.21 -3.21
C LYS A 979 34.56 -31.16 -3.30
N TYR A 980 35.51 -31.04 -2.36
CA TYR A 980 36.69 -31.90 -2.26
C TYR A 980 36.35 -33.39 -2.15
N ILE A 981 35.46 -33.77 -1.22
CA ILE A 981 35.06 -35.18 -1.05
C ILE A 981 34.29 -35.74 -2.24
N HIS A 982 33.61 -34.87 -3.00
CA HIS A 982 32.89 -35.27 -4.21
C HIS A 982 33.84 -35.47 -5.40
N GLU A 983 34.79 -34.54 -5.59
CA GLU A 983 35.82 -34.63 -6.63
C GLU A 983 36.74 -35.85 -6.44
N ASP A 984 37.05 -36.21 -5.19
CA ASP A 984 37.92 -37.34 -4.84
C ASP A 984 37.18 -38.67 -4.56
N ASP A 985 35.87 -38.75 -4.85
CA ASP A 985 35.00 -39.93 -4.62
C ASP A 985 35.08 -40.53 -3.19
N VAL A 986 35.18 -39.67 -2.17
CA VAL A 986 35.33 -40.08 -0.77
C VAL A 986 33.97 -40.43 -0.15
N LYS A 987 33.67 -41.73 -0.02
CA LYS A 987 32.40 -42.24 0.54
C LYS A 987 32.21 -42.03 2.05
N THR A 988 33.30 -41.97 2.80
CA THR A 988 33.27 -41.83 4.27
C THR A 988 34.42 -40.95 4.73
N PRO A 989 34.18 -39.65 4.94
CA PRO A 989 35.23 -38.74 5.38
C PRO A 989 35.70 -39.12 6.79
N ASN A 990 37.01 -39.26 6.96
CA ASN A 990 37.65 -39.56 8.24
C ASN A 990 38.63 -38.44 8.64
N VAL A 991 39.40 -38.63 9.71
CA VAL A 991 40.37 -37.62 10.19
C VAL A 991 41.46 -37.36 9.15
N GLU A 992 41.90 -38.39 8.43
CA GLU A 992 42.90 -38.29 7.37
C GLU A 992 42.38 -37.48 6.18
N THR A 993 41.13 -37.71 5.76
CA THR A 993 40.44 -36.90 4.74
C THR A 993 40.42 -35.41 5.11
N ILE A 994 40.12 -35.08 6.37
CA ILE A 994 40.09 -33.68 6.84
C ILE A 994 41.49 -33.07 6.83
N ASN A 995 42.53 -33.82 7.20
CA ASN A 995 43.90 -33.32 7.16
C ASN A 995 44.35 -33.04 5.73
N ASN A 996 44.09 -33.96 4.79
CA ASN A 996 44.43 -33.77 3.37
C ASN A 996 43.69 -32.55 2.80
N PHE A 997 42.40 -32.41 3.08
CA PHE A 997 41.62 -31.23 2.70
C PHE A 997 42.24 -29.92 3.22
N ILE A 998 42.72 -29.89 4.47
CA ILE A 998 43.33 -28.69 5.05
C ILE A 998 44.62 -28.33 4.29
N GLU A 999 45.47 -29.29 3.98
CA GLU A 999 46.71 -29.07 3.22
C GLU A 999 46.41 -28.57 1.80
N ASP A 1000 45.39 -29.14 1.17
CA ASP A 1000 45.04 -28.86 -0.22
C ASP A 1000 44.30 -27.53 -0.38
N LYS A 1001 43.33 -27.22 0.49
CA LYS A 1001 42.34 -26.14 0.28
C LYS A 1001 42.41 -24.99 1.27
N ILE A 1002 43.27 -25.02 2.29
CA ILE A 1002 43.36 -23.94 3.30
C ILE A 1002 44.74 -23.27 3.28
N LYS A 1003 44.77 -21.94 3.39
CA LYS A 1003 45.98 -21.12 3.49
C LYS A 1003 45.93 -20.27 4.76
N ILE A 1004 47.01 -20.25 5.55
CA ILE A 1004 47.12 -19.37 6.72
C ILE A 1004 47.96 -18.14 6.34
N ASP A 1005 47.35 -16.96 6.39
CA ASP A 1005 48.01 -15.68 6.15
C ASP A 1005 47.48 -14.61 7.10
N LYS A 1006 48.34 -14.17 8.02
CA LYS A 1006 48.00 -13.21 9.08
C LYS A 1006 47.67 -11.82 8.53
N ASP A 1007 48.30 -11.44 7.43
CA ASP A 1007 48.23 -10.09 6.87
C ASP A 1007 47.22 -10.00 5.71
N PHE A 1008 46.57 -11.11 5.37
CA PHE A 1008 45.51 -11.16 4.36
C PHE A 1008 44.40 -10.14 4.65
N ASP A 1009 43.98 -9.38 3.66
CA ASP A 1009 42.85 -8.45 3.79
C ASP A 1009 41.60 -9.07 3.16
N TYR A 1010 40.54 -9.22 3.95
CA TYR A 1010 39.32 -9.86 3.47
C TYR A 1010 38.57 -8.90 2.55
N GLY A 1011 38.33 -9.34 1.31
CA GLY A 1011 37.55 -8.60 0.32
C GLY A 1011 36.04 -8.76 0.51
N LYS A 1012 35.26 -8.20 -0.44
CA LYS A 1012 33.81 -8.38 -0.48
C LYS A 1012 33.47 -9.84 -0.81
N VAL A 1013 32.57 -10.43 -0.03
CA VAL A 1013 32.03 -11.77 -0.26
C VAL A 1013 30.64 -11.62 -0.87
N SER A 1014 30.42 -12.21 -2.05
CA SER A 1014 29.09 -12.31 -2.67
C SER A 1014 28.25 -13.39 -1.98
N GLU A 1015 26.93 -13.31 -2.12
CA GLU A 1015 26.04 -14.36 -1.65
C GLU A 1015 26.22 -15.68 -2.41
N ILE A 1016 26.64 -15.61 -3.68
CA ILE A 1016 26.95 -16.77 -4.51
C ILE A 1016 28.36 -17.27 -4.15
N PHE A 1017 28.50 -18.59 -3.95
CA PHE A 1017 29.80 -19.22 -3.75
C PHE A 1017 30.68 -19.06 -5.00
N SER A 1018 31.90 -18.57 -4.79
CA SER A 1018 32.92 -18.41 -5.82
C SER A 1018 34.31 -18.65 -5.24
N GLU A 1019 35.18 -19.33 -6.02
CA GLU A 1019 36.60 -19.51 -5.69
C GLU A 1019 37.41 -18.22 -5.83
N ASP A 1020 36.85 -17.19 -6.48
CA ASP A 1020 37.44 -15.85 -6.63
C ASP A 1020 36.88 -14.84 -5.60
N SER A 1021 36.27 -15.34 -4.52
CA SER A 1021 35.66 -14.51 -3.47
C SER A 1021 36.70 -13.83 -2.57
N GLY A 1022 36.31 -12.75 -1.88
CA GLY A 1022 37.18 -11.98 -0.99
C GLY A 1022 37.75 -12.73 0.22
N VAL A 1023 37.36 -13.99 0.45
CA VAL A 1023 37.94 -14.89 1.47
C VAL A 1023 38.90 -15.94 0.89
N MET A 1024 39.06 -15.96 -0.42
CA MET A 1024 39.84 -16.95 -1.16
C MET A 1024 41.11 -16.33 -1.75
N ASP A 1025 42.13 -17.15 -1.95
CA ASP A 1025 43.35 -16.83 -2.70
C ASP A 1025 43.86 -18.11 -3.38
N ASP A 1026 44.02 -18.08 -4.70
CA ASP A 1026 44.47 -19.22 -5.52
C ASP A 1026 43.68 -20.52 -5.26
N GLY A 1027 42.35 -20.42 -5.20
CA GLY A 1027 41.45 -21.55 -4.94
C GLY A 1027 41.50 -22.11 -3.51
N LYS A 1028 42.24 -21.46 -2.59
CA LYS A 1028 42.31 -21.83 -1.17
C LYS A 1028 41.58 -20.82 -0.29
N LEU A 1029 40.91 -21.30 0.76
CA LEU A 1029 40.30 -20.46 1.79
C LEU A 1029 41.38 -19.89 2.69
N VAL A 1030 41.44 -18.56 2.81
CA VAL A 1030 42.47 -17.88 3.60
C VAL A 1030 41.98 -17.57 5.00
N ILE A 1031 42.79 -17.93 6.00
CA ILE A 1031 42.52 -17.69 7.42
C ILE A 1031 43.70 -17.00 8.10
N LYS A 1032 43.40 -16.08 9.03
CA LYS A 1032 44.46 -15.26 9.66
C LYS A 1032 45.24 -15.92 10.79
N SER A 1033 44.79 -17.07 11.29
CA SER A 1033 45.45 -17.74 12.43
C SER A 1033 45.16 -19.23 12.51
N GLU A 1034 46.08 -19.98 13.13
CA GLU A 1034 45.88 -21.40 13.47
C GLU A 1034 44.71 -21.62 14.44
N GLU A 1035 44.44 -20.66 15.33
CA GLU A 1035 43.33 -20.76 16.27
C GLU A 1035 41.98 -20.73 15.53
N THR A 1036 41.85 -19.89 14.50
CA THR A 1036 40.68 -19.89 13.61
C THR A 1036 40.52 -21.23 12.91
N LEU A 1037 41.61 -21.82 12.42
CA LEU A 1037 41.59 -23.14 11.78
C LEU A 1037 41.04 -24.21 12.71
N LYS A 1038 41.55 -24.29 13.94
CA LYS A 1038 41.12 -25.27 14.95
C LYS A 1038 39.62 -25.20 15.20
N ARG A 1039 39.05 -24.00 15.26
CA ARG A 1039 37.62 -23.77 15.44
C ARG A 1039 36.80 -24.18 14.21
N LEU A 1040 37.25 -23.85 13.00
CA LEU A 1040 36.60 -24.26 11.75
C LEU A 1040 36.59 -25.79 11.60
N VAL A 1041 37.72 -26.45 11.87
CA VAL A 1041 37.82 -27.92 11.86
C VAL A 1041 36.89 -28.55 12.88
N TYR A 1042 36.79 -27.98 14.08
CA TYR A 1042 35.84 -28.43 15.09
C TYR A 1042 34.39 -28.30 14.58
N THR A 1043 34.03 -27.16 13.98
CA THR A 1043 32.70 -26.93 13.39
C THR A 1043 32.40 -27.90 12.25
N LEU A 1044 33.35 -28.16 11.35
CA LEU A 1044 33.22 -29.13 10.27
C LEU A 1044 32.98 -30.53 10.83
N ARG A 1045 33.79 -30.99 11.79
CA ARG A 1045 33.62 -32.32 12.43
C ARG A 1045 32.27 -32.45 13.13
N LEU A 1046 31.82 -31.41 13.81
CA LEU A 1046 30.52 -31.38 14.46
C LEU A 1046 29.39 -31.45 13.43
N SER A 1047 29.52 -30.74 12.31
CA SER A 1047 28.55 -30.70 11.22
C SER A 1047 28.48 -32.05 10.50
N LEU A 1048 29.61 -32.70 10.21
CA LEU A 1048 29.66 -34.05 9.66
C LEU A 1048 28.99 -35.08 10.56
N ARG A 1049 29.10 -34.92 11.89
CA ARG A 1049 28.46 -35.83 12.86
C ARG A 1049 26.95 -35.63 12.95
N ARG A 1050 26.46 -34.39 12.85
CA ARG A 1050 25.05 -34.05 13.05
C ARG A 1050 24.23 -34.04 11.76
N PHE A 1051 24.85 -33.66 10.65
CA PHE A 1051 24.17 -33.32 9.40
C PHE A 1051 24.94 -33.89 8.19
N LYS A 1052 25.39 -35.16 8.28
CA LYS A 1052 26.22 -35.81 7.24
C LYS A 1052 25.62 -35.64 5.83
N GLU A 1053 24.37 -36.01 5.64
CA GLU A 1053 23.70 -35.92 4.33
C GLU A 1053 23.63 -34.49 3.78
N LYS A 1054 23.49 -33.48 4.66
CA LYS A 1054 23.53 -32.07 4.27
C LYS A 1054 24.92 -31.72 3.75
N ILE A 1055 25.98 -32.10 4.46
CA ILE A 1055 27.36 -31.82 4.05
C ILE A 1055 27.73 -32.57 2.77
N ASP A 1056 27.30 -33.82 2.59
CA ASP A 1056 27.57 -34.60 1.38
C ASP A 1056 26.96 -33.97 0.11
N LYS A 1057 25.87 -33.20 0.25
CA LYS A 1057 25.20 -32.50 -0.86
C LYS A 1057 25.53 -31.01 -0.94
N TYR A 1058 26.33 -30.49 -0.01
CA TYR A 1058 26.53 -29.05 0.16
C TYR A 1058 27.27 -28.43 -1.04
N TYR A 1059 28.07 -29.19 -1.79
CA TYR A 1059 28.71 -28.73 -3.03
C TYR A 1059 27.71 -28.28 -4.12
N LYS A 1060 26.45 -28.75 -4.04
CA LYS A 1060 25.37 -28.35 -4.95
C LYS A 1060 24.76 -26.99 -4.59
N HIS A 1061 25.06 -26.47 -3.39
CA HIS A 1061 24.60 -25.14 -3.00
C HIS A 1061 25.40 -24.11 -3.80
N THR A 1062 24.67 -23.22 -4.46
CA THR A 1062 25.20 -22.07 -5.20
C THR A 1062 25.18 -20.79 -4.37
N ILE A 1063 24.34 -20.75 -3.33
CA ILE A 1063 24.06 -19.59 -2.46
C ILE A 1063 24.48 -19.92 -1.02
N ILE A 1064 24.99 -18.92 -0.31
CA ILE A 1064 25.33 -19.02 1.12
C ILE A 1064 24.03 -18.95 1.96
N ASP A 1065 23.60 -20.08 2.54
CA ASP A 1065 22.33 -20.21 3.31
C ASP A 1065 22.10 -19.12 4.38
N LYS A 1066 23.16 -18.60 5.00
CA LYS A 1066 23.11 -17.63 6.11
C LYS A 1066 23.74 -16.30 5.74
N PHE A 1067 23.51 -15.84 4.50
CA PHE A 1067 24.08 -14.59 4.03
C PHE A 1067 23.47 -13.36 4.73
N TYR A 1068 22.14 -13.32 4.86
CA TYR A 1068 21.36 -12.33 5.60
C TYR A 1068 20.66 -12.99 6.80
N VAL A 1069 21.09 -12.67 8.03
CA VAL A 1069 20.55 -13.26 9.27
C VAL A 1069 19.99 -12.21 10.20
N ASP A 1070 20.58 -11.02 10.22
CA ASP A 1070 20.12 -9.92 11.06
C ASP A 1070 20.12 -8.59 10.30
N VAL A 1071 19.47 -7.57 10.88
CA VAL A 1071 19.32 -6.24 10.26
C VAL A 1071 20.65 -5.57 9.93
N THR A 1072 21.75 -5.97 10.56
CA THR A 1072 23.08 -5.38 10.31
C THR A 1072 23.76 -5.98 9.08
N ASP A 1073 23.23 -7.09 8.55
CA ASP A 1073 23.73 -7.73 7.33
C ASP A 1073 23.35 -6.97 6.05
N PHE A 1074 22.31 -6.13 6.14
CA PHE A 1074 21.79 -5.33 5.03
C PHE A 1074 22.42 -3.95 4.97
N ASP A 1075 22.48 -3.43 3.75
CA ASP A 1075 22.88 -2.06 3.47
C ASP A 1075 21.91 -1.07 4.13
N GLN A 1076 22.49 -0.07 4.77
CA GLN A 1076 21.74 0.95 5.52
C GLN A 1076 21.46 2.15 4.62
N TYR A 1077 20.18 2.50 4.50
CA TYR A 1077 19.73 3.68 3.75
C TYR A 1077 19.22 4.75 4.72
N PRO A 1078 19.72 6.00 4.70
CA PRO A 1078 19.36 7.05 5.66
C PRO A 1078 17.86 7.36 5.77
N GLN A 1079 17.08 7.11 4.71
CA GLN A 1079 15.67 7.43 4.58
C GLN A 1079 14.71 6.33 5.05
N GLN A 1080 15.21 5.12 5.34
CA GLN A 1080 14.39 4.01 5.77
C GLN A 1080 14.91 3.41 7.07
N VAL A 1081 14.05 2.67 7.75
CA VAL A 1081 14.41 1.83 8.88
C VAL A 1081 14.26 0.38 8.44
N LEU A 1082 15.23 -0.43 8.84
CA LEU A 1082 15.14 -1.87 8.72
C LEU A 1082 14.87 -2.45 10.10
N LEU A 1083 13.79 -3.21 10.19
CA LEU A 1083 13.35 -3.88 11.41
C LEU A 1083 13.27 -5.39 11.18
N HIS A 1084 13.26 -6.16 12.27
CA HIS A 1084 13.15 -7.61 12.21
C HIS A 1084 12.28 -8.17 13.33
N GLY A 1085 11.30 -8.99 12.96
CA GLY A 1085 10.36 -9.66 13.86
C GLY A 1085 8.98 -9.00 13.89
N GLU A 1086 7.95 -9.81 14.15
CA GLU A 1086 6.51 -9.48 14.04
C GLU A 1086 6.17 -8.18 14.79
N ASP A 1087 6.52 -8.07 16.08
CA ASP A 1087 6.20 -6.89 16.91
C ASP A 1087 6.93 -5.59 16.52
N SER A 1088 7.82 -5.61 15.53
CA SER A 1088 8.68 -4.46 15.25
C SER A 1088 7.93 -3.28 14.65
N ILE A 1089 6.92 -3.54 13.82
CA ILE A 1089 6.05 -2.49 13.28
C ILE A 1089 5.26 -1.82 14.42
N ASP A 1090 4.72 -2.61 15.33
CA ASP A 1090 4.00 -2.10 16.51
C ASP A 1090 4.92 -1.27 17.40
N LYS A 1091 6.18 -1.68 17.60
CA LYS A 1091 7.19 -0.89 18.34
C LYS A 1091 7.53 0.40 17.63
N TRP A 1092 7.78 0.36 16.32
CA TRP A 1092 8.04 1.54 15.50
C TRP A 1092 6.87 2.54 15.54
N ASN A 1093 5.65 2.04 15.37
CA ASN A 1093 4.43 2.84 15.46
C ASN A 1093 4.25 3.40 16.88
N LYS A 1094 4.54 2.64 17.93
CA LYS A 1094 4.52 3.15 19.32
C LYS A 1094 5.56 4.24 19.55
N GLU A 1095 6.78 4.10 19.03
CA GLU A 1095 7.82 5.13 19.14
C GLU A 1095 7.47 6.39 18.35
N LYS A 1096 6.93 6.25 17.14
CA LYS A 1096 6.45 7.35 16.30
C LYS A 1096 5.23 8.06 16.89
N ASN A 1097 4.30 7.29 17.47
CA ASN A 1097 3.05 7.77 18.06
C ASN A 1097 3.20 8.15 19.54
N ARG A 1098 4.43 8.15 20.10
CA ARG A 1098 4.75 8.94 21.30
C ARG A 1098 4.72 10.43 20.94
N GLU A 1099 3.59 10.90 20.46
CA GLU A 1099 3.27 12.32 20.45
C GLU A 1099 2.88 12.70 21.89
N ASN A 1100 3.55 13.74 22.40
CA ASN A 1100 3.47 14.26 23.77
C ASN A 1100 2.09 14.79 24.13
N GLU A 1101 1.09 13.91 24.27
CA GLU A 1101 -0.21 14.27 24.80
C GLU A 1101 -0.07 14.60 26.29
N VAL A 1102 -0.34 15.86 26.62
CA VAL A 1102 -0.44 16.29 28.01
C VAL A 1102 -1.81 15.88 28.52
N HIS A 1103 -1.85 14.84 29.33
CA HIS A 1103 -3.10 14.35 29.93
C HIS A 1103 -3.54 15.25 31.08
N ASN A 1104 -4.85 15.44 31.25
CA ASN A 1104 -5.40 16.10 32.44
C ASN A 1104 -5.94 15.10 33.49
N SER A 1105 -5.83 13.80 33.19
CA SER A 1105 -6.28 12.68 34.00
C SER A 1105 -5.15 11.65 34.16
N VAL A 1106 -5.13 10.91 35.28
CA VAL A 1106 -4.23 9.77 35.48
C VAL A 1106 -4.51 8.69 34.45
N GLN A 1107 -3.46 8.17 33.83
CA GLN A 1107 -3.53 7.11 32.84
C GLN A 1107 -3.28 5.77 33.51
N ILE A 1108 -4.34 5.16 34.04
CA ILE A 1108 -4.28 4.00 34.94
C ILE A 1108 -3.62 2.77 34.31
N ASN A 1109 -3.70 2.61 32.98
CA ASN A 1109 -3.17 1.46 32.25
C ASN A 1109 -1.80 1.71 31.60
N LEU A 1110 -1.14 2.84 31.91
CA LEU A 1110 0.20 3.13 31.40
C LEU A 1110 1.25 2.71 32.44
N ASP A 1111 2.10 1.79 32.03
CA ASP A 1111 3.27 1.37 32.80
C ASP A 1111 4.51 2.24 32.50
N THR A 1112 4.40 3.13 31.51
CA THR A 1112 5.45 4.07 31.08
C THR A 1112 5.13 5.50 31.53
N PRO A 1113 6.14 6.36 31.79
CA PRO A 1113 5.93 7.74 32.18
C PRO A 1113 5.16 8.57 31.12
N TYR A 1114 4.30 9.50 31.56
CA TYR A 1114 3.47 10.34 30.67
C TYR A 1114 3.39 11.80 31.15
N PHE A 1115 3.10 12.74 30.26
CA PHE A 1115 2.94 14.15 30.63
C PHE A 1115 1.55 14.41 31.22
N PHE A 1116 1.51 15.14 32.33
CA PHE A 1116 0.28 15.45 33.05
C PHE A 1116 0.21 16.94 33.39
N LYS A 1117 -0.94 17.56 33.14
CA LYS A 1117 -1.26 18.93 33.56
C LYS A 1117 -2.68 19.01 34.07
N ASN A 1118 -2.85 19.54 35.28
CA ASN A 1118 -4.17 19.76 35.84
C ASN A 1118 -4.23 21.07 36.64
N GLU A 1119 -5.29 21.86 36.46
CA GLU A 1119 -5.47 23.15 37.16
C GLU A 1119 -5.53 22.99 38.69
N HIS A 1120 -5.98 21.83 39.18
CA HIS A 1120 -6.05 21.50 40.60
C HIS A 1120 -4.69 21.11 41.20
N ILE A 1121 -3.65 20.94 40.38
CA ILE A 1121 -2.27 20.64 40.81
C ILE A 1121 -1.39 21.81 40.41
N ASN A 1122 -0.99 22.61 41.40
CA ASN A 1122 -0.04 23.71 41.25
C ASN A 1122 -0.36 24.66 40.07
N LYS A 1123 -1.64 24.98 39.85
CA LYS A 1123 -2.13 25.89 38.80
C LYS A 1123 -1.72 25.49 37.37
N GLY A 1124 -1.74 24.20 37.06
CA GLY A 1124 -1.50 23.70 35.70
C GLY A 1124 -0.02 23.65 35.30
N VAL A 1125 0.87 23.39 36.25
CA VAL A 1125 2.26 22.97 35.96
C VAL A 1125 2.25 21.59 35.31
N ILE A 1126 3.15 21.38 34.34
CA ILE A 1126 3.31 20.08 33.65
C ILE A 1126 4.26 19.21 34.48
N TYR A 1127 3.86 17.97 34.70
CA TYR A 1127 4.65 16.95 35.37
C TYR A 1127 4.91 15.79 34.41
N LEU A 1128 6.08 15.17 34.51
CA LEU A 1128 6.27 13.80 34.05
C LEU A 1128 5.76 12.87 35.15
N VAL A 1129 4.82 11.99 34.81
CA VAL A 1129 4.12 11.14 35.77
C VAL A 1129 4.45 9.69 35.51
N GLN A 1130 4.91 8.98 36.53
CA GLN A 1130 5.15 7.55 36.44
C GLN A 1130 4.28 6.81 37.45
N ASN A 1131 3.43 5.91 36.96
CA ASN A 1131 2.62 5.05 37.80
C ASN A 1131 3.50 4.02 38.50
N THR A 1132 3.20 3.73 39.76
CA THR A 1132 3.93 2.78 40.58
C THR A 1132 2.97 1.87 41.35
N PRO A 1133 3.35 0.60 41.57
CA PRO A 1133 2.54 -0.36 42.32
C PRO A 1133 2.55 -0.09 43.83
N SER A 1134 3.48 0.73 44.34
CA SER A 1134 3.59 1.05 45.76
C SER A 1134 4.03 2.49 46.00
N LEU A 1135 3.66 3.01 47.17
CA LEU A 1135 4.10 4.33 47.65
C LEU A 1135 5.62 4.38 47.84
N GLN A 1136 6.24 3.29 48.28
CA GLN A 1136 7.69 3.21 48.48
C GLN A 1136 8.43 3.42 47.15
N LYS A 1137 7.98 2.76 46.08
CA LYS A 1137 8.58 2.90 44.76
C LYS A 1137 8.41 4.32 44.20
N ALA A 1138 7.27 4.96 44.44
CA ALA A 1138 7.07 6.37 44.08
C ALA A 1138 8.04 7.31 44.82
N LYS A 1139 8.35 7.03 46.09
CA LYS A 1139 9.33 7.79 46.87
C LYS A 1139 10.75 7.62 46.34
N GLU A 1140 11.14 6.39 45.99
CA GLU A 1140 12.47 6.11 45.42
C GLU A 1140 12.67 6.84 44.10
N ILE A 1141 11.71 6.73 43.19
CA ILE A 1141 11.76 7.40 41.89
C ILE A 1141 11.79 8.94 42.08
N GLY A 1142 10.96 9.46 42.98
CA GLY A 1142 10.96 10.90 43.30
C GLY A 1142 12.28 11.39 43.90
N MET A 1143 12.94 10.59 44.74
CA MET A 1143 14.24 10.91 45.33
C MET A 1143 15.35 10.89 44.28
N GLU A 1144 15.36 9.90 43.40
CA GLU A 1144 16.36 9.79 42.34
C GLU A 1144 16.20 10.91 41.31
N TRP A 1145 14.97 11.24 40.95
CA TRP A 1145 14.68 12.39 40.09
C TRP A 1145 15.25 13.69 40.66
N VAL A 1146 15.08 13.92 41.97
CA VAL A 1146 15.57 15.16 42.58
C VAL A 1146 17.09 15.17 42.78
N LYS A 1147 17.72 14.01 43.03
CA LYS A 1147 19.17 13.90 43.22
C LYS A 1147 19.94 13.95 41.91
N SER A 1148 19.46 13.23 40.91
CA SER A 1148 20.21 12.88 39.71
C SER A 1148 19.60 13.45 38.43
N GLY A 1149 18.38 14.01 38.50
CA GLY A 1149 17.73 14.66 37.37
C GLY A 1149 17.24 13.71 36.27
N PHE A 1150 17.24 12.39 36.53
CA PHE A 1150 16.77 11.38 35.58
C PHE A 1150 15.74 10.45 36.24
N ASN A 1151 14.89 9.84 35.41
CA ASN A 1151 13.85 8.92 35.86
C ASN A 1151 14.31 7.46 35.72
N VAL A 1152 14.28 6.67 36.80
CA VAL A 1152 14.82 5.29 36.85
C VAL A 1152 13.97 4.19 36.20
N ASP A 1153 12.94 4.55 35.43
CA ASP A 1153 12.07 3.65 34.67
C ASP A 1153 11.61 2.35 35.41
N GLY A 1154 11.47 2.44 36.73
CA GLY A 1154 11.01 1.33 37.58
C GLY A 1154 12.10 0.40 38.13
N GLU A 1155 13.39 0.64 37.91
CA GLU A 1155 14.51 -0.13 38.50
C GLU A 1155 14.92 0.35 39.91
N ALA A 1156 13.99 0.89 40.67
CA ALA A 1156 14.27 1.27 42.05
C ALA A 1156 14.53 0.00 42.91
N THR A 1157 15.65 -0.01 43.64
CA THR A 1157 16.23 -1.19 44.29
C THR A 1157 15.52 -1.67 45.56
N GLY A 1158 14.37 -1.10 45.92
CA GLY A 1158 13.63 -1.48 47.13
C GLY A 1158 14.35 -1.12 48.43
N ILE A 1159 15.15 -0.05 48.41
CA ILE A 1159 15.87 0.42 49.61
C ILE A 1159 14.85 1.09 50.53
N ASP A 1160 14.89 0.74 51.81
CA ASP A 1160 14.02 1.31 52.83
C ASP A 1160 14.41 2.78 53.08
N ILE A 1161 13.77 3.71 52.37
CA ILE A 1161 14.02 5.15 52.53
C ILE A 1161 13.34 5.64 53.82
N PRO A 1162 14.05 6.35 54.72
CA PRO A 1162 13.45 6.92 55.93
C PRO A 1162 12.23 7.81 55.60
N SER A 1163 11.28 7.88 56.54
CA SER A 1163 10.06 8.68 56.36
C SER A 1163 10.37 10.16 56.25
N PHE A 1164 10.23 10.73 55.05
CA PHE A 1164 10.45 12.14 54.74
C PHE A 1164 9.15 12.83 54.29
N GLU A 1165 9.06 14.15 54.44
CA GLU A 1165 7.89 14.95 54.01
C GLU A 1165 7.67 14.92 52.48
N PHE A 1166 6.43 14.69 52.03
CA PHE A 1166 6.03 14.77 50.60
C PHE A 1166 4.57 15.21 50.43
N GLU A 1167 4.22 15.71 49.24
CA GLU A 1167 2.85 16.08 48.88
C GLU A 1167 2.10 14.87 48.29
N LEU A 1168 0.92 14.53 48.82
CA LEU A 1168 0.08 13.45 48.30
C LEU A 1168 -1.23 14.02 47.73
N TYR A 1169 -1.45 13.85 46.43
CA TYR A 1169 -2.69 14.23 45.75
C TYR A 1169 -3.62 13.02 45.68
N ARG A 1170 -4.78 13.10 46.34
CA ARG A 1170 -5.85 12.13 46.14
C ARG A 1170 -6.52 12.39 44.80
N TYR A 1171 -6.53 11.38 43.93
CA TYR A 1171 -7.14 11.46 42.62
C TYR A 1171 -8.41 10.60 42.53
N ILE A 1172 -9.51 11.23 42.13
CA ILE A 1172 -10.77 10.53 41.77
C ILE A 1172 -10.99 10.65 40.26
N ASN A 1173 -10.87 11.85 39.71
CA ASN A 1173 -10.91 12.13 38.27
C ASN A 1173 -10.24 13.49 38.00
N SER A 1174 -10.16 13.90 36.73
CA SER A 1174 -9.52 15.16 36.31
C SER A 1174 -10.13 16.44 36.88
N LYS A 1175 -11.32 16.40 37.49
CA LYS A 1175 -11.97 17.55 38.14
C LYS A 1175 -11.99 17.46 39.67
N ASP A 1176 -11.54 16.34 40.24
CA ASP A 1176 -11.54 16.09 41.69
C ASP A 1176 -10.17 15.54 42.10
N ILE A 1177 -9.29 16.49 42.43
CA ILE A 1177 -7.95 16.26 42.94
C ILE A 1177 -7.75 17.09 44.20
N VAL A 1178 -7.35 16.44 45.30
CA VAL A 1178 -7.21 17.08 46.62
C VAL A 1178 -5.82 16.83 47.19
N LEU A 1179 -5.13 17.88 47.62
CA LEU A 1179 -3.81 17.81 48.23
C LEU A 1179 -3.90 17.43 49.72
N TYR A 1180 -3.09 16.46 50.13
CA TYR A 1180 -2.80 16.06 51.51
C TYR A 1180 -1.31 16.28 51.80
N LYS A 1181 -1.00 16.87 52.95
CA LYS A 1181 0.37 16.93 53.45
C LYS A 1181 0.66 15.68 54.28
N VAL A 1182 1.78 15.01 54.00
CA VAL A 1182 2.22 13.84 54.76
C VAL A 1182 3.38 14.23 55.65
N GLU A 1183 3.21 14.09 56.97
CA GLU A 1183 4.23 14.42 57.98
C GLU A 1183 5.37 13.39 57.98
N GLY A 1184 6.62 13.86 58.07
CA GLY A 1184 7.83 13.05 58.09
C GLY A 1184 9.06 13.90 58.44
N GLU A 1185 10.27 13.35 58.37
CA GLU A 1185 11.49 14.13 58.54
C GLU A 1185 11.58 15.26 57.50
N PRO A 1186 12.05 16.47 57.87
CA PRO A 1186 12.11 17.60 56.96
C PRO A 1186 12.93 17.28 55.71
N ASN A 1187 12.27 17.22 54.56
CA ASN A 1187 12.93 16.97 53.29
C ASN A 1187 13.19 18.28 52.56
N ARG A 1188 14.41 18.47 52.04
CA ARG A 1188 14.69 19.57 51.10
C ARG A 1188 14.10 19.30 49.71
N PHE A 1189 13.74 18.06 49.42
CA PHE A 1189 13.25 17.61 48.12
C PHE A 1189 11.71 17.64 48.07
N LYS A 1190 11.14 18.48 47.18
CA LYS A 1190 9.68 18.63 47.00
C LYS A 1190 9.10 17.49 46.18
N ILE A 1191 9.02 16.29 46.77
CA ILE A 1191 8.44 15.10 46.14
C ILE A 1191 6.93 15.18 46.18
N ARG A 1192 6.30 14.83 45.06
CA ARG A 1192 4.85 14.88 44.86
C ARG A 1192 4.38 13.56 44.33
N ILE A 1193 3.32 13.02 44.91
CA ILE A 1193 2.78 11.71 44.59
C ILE A 1193 1.27 11.86 44.43
N MET A 1194 0.69 11.20 43.45
CA MET A 1194 -0.74 11.05 43.28
C MET A 1194 -1.15 9.63 43.69
N GLY A 1195 -2.27 9.50 44.39
CA GLY A 1195 -2.81 8.20 44.82
C GLY A 1195 -4.28 8.03 44.44
N TRP A 1196 -4.63 6.85 43.95
CA TRP A 1196 -6.01 6.45 43.67
C TRP A 1196 -6.28 5.02 44.13
N LYS A 1197 -7.56 4.64 44.18
CA LYS A 1197 -7.97 3.25 44.47
C LYS A 1197 -8.68 2.65 43.26
N LEU A 1198 -8.26 1.45 42.87
CA LEU A 1198 -8.91 0.65 41.84
C LEU A 1198 -9.31 -0.69 42.46
N ASN A 1199 -10.61 -1.01 42.49
CA ASN A 1199 -11.12 -2.26 43.06
C ASN A 1199 -10.62 -2.55 44.49
N GLY A 1200 -10.43 -1.51 45.30
CA GLY A 1200 -9.91 -1.64 46.67
C GLY A 1200 -8.38 -1.66 46.80
N VAL A 1201 -7.64 -1.81 45.69
CA VAL A 1201 -6.17 -1.75 45.64
C VAL A 1201 -5.72 -0.31 45.52
N SER A 1202 -4.73 0.09 46.33
CA SER A 1202 -4.16 1.44 46.25
C SER A 1202 -3.05 1.48 45.21
N SER A 1203 -3.12 2.45 44.30
CA SER A 1203 -2.14 2.69 43.25
C SER A 1203 -1.61 4.10 43.37
N PHE A 1204 -0.36 4.30 42.96
CA PHE A 1204 0.33 5.57 43.11
C PHE A 1204 0.94 6.00 41.78
N ALA A 1205 1.19 7.29 41.64
CA ALA A 1205 2.04 7.82 40.59
C ALA A 1205 2.89 8.94 41.14
N VAL A 1206 4.19 8.94 40.84
CA VAL A 1206 5.07 10.04 41.22
C VAL A 1206 4.94 11.17 40.20
N LEU A 1207 4.85 12.42 40.69
CA LEU A 1207 4.78 13.63 39.90
C LEU A 1207 6.17 14.28 39.86
N LEU A 1208 6.90 14.04 38.78
CA LEU A 1208 8.23 14.54 38.53
C LEU A 1208 8.11 15.90 37.87
N GLN A 1209 8.41 16.96 38.63
CA GLN A 1209 8.32 18.32 38.14
C GLN A 1209 9.41 18.55 37.08
N LEU A 1210 8.98 18.96 35.88
CA LEU A 1210 9.84 19.35 34.76
C LEU A 1210 10.40 20.75 34.92
#